data_AF-A0A0R3TBR8-F1
#
_entry.id   AF-A0A0R3TBR8-F1
#
_cell.length_a   1.000
_cell.length_b   1.000
_cell.length_c   1.000
_cell.angle_alpha   90.00
_cell.angle_beta   90.00
_cell.angle_gamma   90.00
#
_symmetry.space_group_name_H-M   'P 1'
#
loop_
_entity.id
_entity.type
_entity.pdbx_description
1 polymer ?
#
loop_
_entity_poly.entity_id
_entity_poly.type
_entity_poly.pdbx_seq_one_letter_code
_entity_poly.pdbx_strand_id
1 'polypeptide(L)'
;MFLPLKKQRCAALRGFAIIPADEETEVGLGSEIKARSSNAPNTNGEKVDRESDDDDDDEQKADEEVLDDEVLRALDEMKKLTPVAPIHALPLYSLLPVEQQSRVFESPPEGHRLVVVATNVAETSLTIPNIRYVVDTGKVKSKIYDTGTGSSCFRIVWISQASAEQRAGRAGRIGPGHCYRLYSSQIYSDEMEPFSAPDILTRPIDEVVLLLKSYLGSTPLSRFPLPTPPTPNSVEAAERRLTALGALESKKQGSDIIRTITPAGRWMARLPLSTRFARMLLFANQCGLMPYAVVLVASLSVQDFFLNDQSHGEMAELEKAAAAEDLTMSGRKRKRAKLSEADGIAQARVNFLRQFLKTESDLMLGDLAVLLGAFCCFERYWAELIGTIPRSEDSGISEQIARVARLNPESVMRQLVQKCGVRWKAYIEVRQLRQQLTQILNANIPDLNLEIDPALPKPTFVQVEQLRQLFLVGSVCHLAAKYDLPAEGLPAKDRRRLKYAYKVLGIQEPVFIDTTSPLARENCSFVAFTELHTSSKPYLRNVCAINPAWIPFLAPRSYRVEGVCTMESSETVLTTEVTTPQLVASTEGEKDCKKRKPEEKPSYPNECPPPFYDPKHDTVLAYAKRVYFIGADLAEMNSLGVETGLELPALYTPFPLTGEASCAALGDREALIWSVRWFARALLEGNVYPDKKQLGNWFPKELKTSMHPRIITRSWGLGRSEVKGLIKKMLSKKVNSKCSLEACLAEDSTFLSNELATWLPPSHHADFFAKWPPTKV
;
A
#
# COMPACT_ATOMS: atom_id res chain seq x y z
N MET A 1 -11.94 -3.45 -22.48
CA MET A 1 -12.71 -3.24 -21.23
C MET A 1 -13.99 -2.47 -21.57
N PHE A 2 -15.12 -3.15 -21.74
CA PHE A 2 -16.43 -2.54 -21.99
C PHE A 2 -17.54 -3.51 -21.57
N LEU A 3 -18.52 -3.05 -20.80
CA LEU A 3 -19.88 -3.58 -20.81
C LEU A 3 -20.87 -2.40 -20.66
N PRO A 4 -22.00 -2.41 -21.39
CA PRO A 4 -22.94 -1.30 -21.45
C PRO A 4 -23.88 -1.26 -20.25
N LEU A 5 -24.18 -0.04 -19.82
CA LEU A 5 -25.11 0.32 -18.76
C LEU A 5 -26.55 -0.16 -19.05
N LYS A 6 -27.21 -0.74 -18.04
CA LYS A 6 -28.67 -0.70 -17.89
C LYS A 6 -29.04 -0.20 -16.49
N LYS A 7 -29.98 0.75 -16.48
CA LYS A 7 -30.58 1.45 -15.33
C LYS A 7 -31.06 0.50 -14.23
N GLN A 8 -30.76 0.82 -12.97
CA GLN A 8 -31.74 0.68 -11.89
C GLN A 8 -31.48 1.65 -10.73
N ARG A 9 -32.58 2.17 -10.17
CA ARG A 9 -32.70 3.28 -9.24
C ARG A 9 -32.39 2.87 -7.79
N CYS A 10 -31.95 3.89 -7.03
CA CYS A 10 -31.97 4.11 -5.59
C CYS A 10 -32.60 3.04 -4.68
N ALA A 11 -31.79 2.53 -3.74
CA ALA A 11 -32.14 2.36 -2.32
C ALA A 11 -30.94 1.76 -1.54
N ALA A 12 -30.06 2.59 -0.96
CA ALA A 12 -29.14 2.21 0.13
C ALA A 12 -28.44 3.46 0.74
N LEU A 13 -29.23 4.40 1.27
CA LEU A 13 -28.76 5.61 1.97
C LEU A 13 -28.91 5.50 3.50
N ARG A 14 -28.59 4.35 4.09
CA ARG A 14 -28.66 4.17 5.55
C ARG A 14 -27.33 3.68 6.10
N GLY A 15 -26.68 4.50 6.92
CA GLY A 15 -25.66 4.01 7.85
C GLY A 15 -24.37 4.82 7.98
N PHE A 16 -24.44 6.15 8.04
CA PHE A 16 -23.34 6.99 8.54
C PHE A 16 -23.84 7.78 9.75
N ALA A 17 -24.09 7.09 10.87
CA ALA A 17 -24.37 7.75 12.14
C ALA A 17 -23.04 8.00 12.85
N ILE A 18 -22.75 9.27 13.13
CA ILE A 18 -21.68 9.66 14.04
C ILE A 18 -22.15 9.25 15.43
N ILE A 19 -21.33 8.47 16.15
CA ILE A 19 -21.64 7.97 17.50
C ILE A 19 -22.08 9.16 18.38
N PRO A 20 -23.28 9.14 18.99
CA PRO A 20 -23.70 10.17 19.93
C PRO A 20 -22.84 10.18 21.20
N ALA A 21 -22.64 11.37 21.73
CA ALA A 21 -22.00 11.60 23.01
C ALA A 21 -22.87 11.05 24.15
N ASP A 22 -22.35 10.07 24.87
CA ASP A 22 -22.73 9.84 26.25
C ASP A 22 -21.64 10.46 27.15
N GLU A 23 -22.09 11.06 28.25
CA GLU A 23 -21.39 11.86 29.26
C GLU A 23 -21.26 13.37 28.97
N GLU A 24 -22.36 14.07 29.28
CA GLU A 24 -22.37 15.49 29.64
C GLU A 24 -21.34 15.77 30.75
N THR A 25 -20.32 16.57 30.46
CA THR A 25 -19.55 17.26 31.50
C THR A 25 -19.77 18.76 31.35
N GLU A 26 -20.42 19.31 32.37
CA GLU A 26 -20.76 20.72 32.52
C GLU A 26 -19.51 21.60 32.38
N VAL A 27 -19.61 22.59 31.48
CA VAL A 27 -18.68 23.72 31.41
C VAL A 27 -19.08 24.69 32.52
N GLY A 28 -18.47 24.56 33.70
CA GLY A 28 -18.71 25.41 34.87
C GLY A 28 -17.50 26.29 35.21
N LEU A 29 -17.68 27.61 35.06
CA LEU A 29 -16.78 28.68 35.52
C LEU A 29 -16.61 28.65 37.05
N GLY A 30 -15.42 29.02 37.54
CA GLY A 30 -14.96 28.73 38.90
C GLY A 30 -15.63 29.46 40.07
N SER A 31 -15.36 28.98 41.29
CA SER A 31 -15.10 29.78 42.49
C SER A 31 -14.60 28.90 43.65
N GLU A 32 -13.90 29.59 44.52
CA GLU A 32 -13.11 29.22 45.70
C GLU A 32 -13.95 28.71 46.91
N ILE A 33 -13.32 27.94 47.83
CA ILE A 33 -13.42 27.98 49.33
C ILE A 33 -13.63 26.65 50.11
N LYS A 34 -12.70 26.47 51.07
CA LYS A 34 -12.70 25.81 52.40
C LYS A 34 -12.57 24.29 52.57
N ALA A 35 -11.39 23.95 53.11
CA ALA A 35 -11.08 22.79 53.92
C ALA A 35 -11.95 22.70 55.20
N ARG A 36 -12.25 21.46 55.62
CA ARG A 36 -12.61 21.12 57.00
C ARG A 36 -11.95 19.80 57.40
N SER A 37 -11.30 19.88 58.56
CA SER A 37 -10.64 18.83 59.33
C SER A 37 -11.64 17.95 60.08
N SER A 38 -11.29 16.67 60.26
CA SER A 38 -11.67 15.92 61.47
C SER A 38 -10.69 14.77 61.74
N ASN A 39 -10.05 14.84 62.89
CA ASN A 39 -9.21 13.85 63.58
C ASN A 39 -9.97 12.56 63.93
N ALA A 40 -9.26 11.43 64.02
CA ALA A 40 -9.05 10.63 65.25
C ALA A 40 -8.57 9.18 64.96
N PRO A 41 -7.88 8.50 65.90
CA PRO A 41 -6.80 7.54 65.62
C PRO A 41 -7.08 6.10 66.12
N ASN A 42 -6.02 5.28 66.18
CA ASN A 42 -5.84 3.93 66.79
C ASN A 42 -6.18 2.74 65.86
N THR A 43 -5.46 1.61 65.83
CA THR A 43 -4.51 1.00 66.80
C THR A 43 -3.72 -0.15 66.14
N ASN A 44 -2.57 -0.46 66.76
CA ASN A 44 -1.65 -1.57 66.60
C ASN A 44 -2.20 -2.96 66.21
N GLY A 45 -1.35 -3.74 65.54
CA GLY A 45 -1.41 -5.20 65.46
C GLY A 45 -0.08 -5.77 64.93
N GLU A 46 0.71 -6.37 65.83
CA GLU A 46 2.01 -6.99 65.61
C GLU A 46 1.96 -8.29 64.78
N LYS A 47 3.12 -8.56 64.13
CA LYS A 47 3.84 -9.83 63.90
C LYS A 47 3.08 -11.07 63.41
N VAL A 48 3.65 -11.75 62.41
CA VAL A 48 4.12 -13.15 62.53
C VAL A 48 5.18 -13.42 61.44
N ASP A 49 6.35 -13.86 61.89
CA ASP A 49 7.46 -14.42 61.11
C ASP A 49 7.09 -15.76 60.44
N ARG A 50 7.57 -16.00 59.22
CA ARG A 50 7.77 -17.34 58.65
C ARG A 50 9.02 -17.33 57.77
N GLU A 51 10.06 -18.00 58.27
CA GLU A 51 11.21 -18.50 57.51
C GLU A 51 10.84 -19.79 56.75
N SER A 52 11.77 -20.21 55.87
CA SER A 52 11.85 -21.41 55.01
C SER A 52 11.33 -21.17 53.57
N ASP A 53 12.05 -21.49 52.48
CA ASP A 53 13.29 -22.25 52.27
C ASP A 53 13.98 -21.78 50.97
N ASP A 54 15.28 -22.09 50.89
CA ASP A 54 16.22 -21.91 49.78
C ASP A 54 15.76 -22.58 48.46
N ASP A 55 16.10 -21.96 47.32
CA ASP A 55 16.53 -22.67 46.12
C ASP A 55 17.39 -21.73 45.24
N ASP A 56 18.60 -22.23 44.96
CA ASP A 56 19.77 -21.58 44.36
C ASP A 56 19.69 -21.38 42.83
N ASP A 57 20.49 -20.40 42.39
CA ASP A 57 21.26 -20.28 41.13
C ASP A 57 20.57 -20.05 39.77
N ASP A 58 20.72 -18.83 39.24
CA ASP A 58 21.68 -18.52 38.16
C ASP A 58 21.61 -17.03 37.77
N GLU A 59 22.37 -16.16 38.45
CA GLU A 59 22.56 -14.77 38.04
C GLU A 59 23.78 -14.62 37.13
N GLN A 60 23.52 -14.40 35.83
CA GLN A 60 24.50 -13.78 34.94
C GLN A 60 24.70 -12.32 35.36
N LYS A 61 25.79 -12.07 36.09
CA LYS A 61 26.30 -10.72 36.37
C LYS A 61 26.52 -9.95 35.07
N ALA A 62 25.64 -8.99 34.81
CA ALA A 62 25.98 -7.85 33.96
C ALA A 62 26.90 -6.94 34.79
N ASP A 63 28.04 -6.57 34.20
CA ASP A 63 28.98 -5.63 34.80
C ASP A 63 28.28 -4.25 34.95
N GLU A 64 27.73 -3.98 36.14
CA GLU A 64 27.36 -2.62 36.54
C GLU A 64 28.64 -1.83 36.81
N GLU A 65 28.93 -0.84 35.96
CA GLU A 65 29.93 0.18 36.24
C GLU A 65 29.54 0.92 37.53
N VAL A 66 30.20 0.57 38.62
CA VAL A 66 30.07 1.23 39.93
C VAL A 66 30.48 2.70 39.76
N LEU A 67 29.51 3.61 39.76
CA LEU A 67 29.76 5.04 39.89
C LEU A 67 30.47 5.30 41.22
N ASP A 68 31.56 6.05 41.17
CA ASP A 68 32.43 6.35 42.32
C ASP A 68 31.61 6.98 43.48
N ASP A 69 31.68 6.38 44.68
CA ASP A 69 30.95 6.82 45.88
C ASP A 69 31.25 8.29 46.24
N GLU A 70 32.42 8.78 45.83
CA GLU A 70 32.85 10.17 46.00
C GLU A 70 32.04 11.14 45.11
N VAL A 71 31.68 10.73 43.88
CA VAL A 71 30.83 11.50 42.97
C VAL A 71 29.40 11.58 43.51
N LEU A 72 28.87 10.46 44.05
CA LEU A 72 27.54 10.43 44.64
C LEU A 72 27.43 11.36 45.86
N ARG A 73 28.46 11.39 46.72
CA ARG A 73 28.52 12.32 47.86
C ARG A 73 28.63 13.77 47.43
N ALA A 74 29.44 14.07 46.42
CA ALA A 74 29.58 15.43 45.87
C ALA A 74 28.26 15.94 45.25
N LEU A 75 27.48 15.07 44.59
CA LEU A 75 26.17 15.41 44.05
C LEU A 75 25.13 15.68 45.15
N ASP A 76 25.17 14.93 46.25
CA ASP A 76 24.30 15.12 47.40
C ASP A 76 24.64 16.38 48.21
N GLU A 77 25.91 16.76 48.28
CA GLU A 77 26.33 18.04 48.85
C GLU A 77 25.92 19.21 47.95
N MET A 78 26.08 19.11 46.62
CA MET A 78 25.59 20.11 45.67
C MET A 78 24.06 20.31 45.70
N LYS A 79 23.29 19.23 45.89
CA LYS A 79 21.82 19.27 46.07
C LYS A 79 21.42 20.09 47.31
N LYS A 80 22.23 20.08 48.37
CA LYS A 80 21.95 20.81 49.62
C LYS A 80 22.27 22.31 49.51
N LEU A 81 23.17 22.70 48.59
CA LEU A 81 23.67 24.07 48.42
C LEU A 81 22.92 24.89 47.35
N THR A 82 22.15 24.25 46.47
CA THR A 82 21.44 24.95 45.39
C THR A 82 19.94 25.08 45.69
N PRO A 83 19.35 26.29 45.67
CA PRO A 83 17.91 26.44 45.69
C PRO A 83 17.35 25.73 44.45
N VAL A 84 16.59 24.65 44.65
CA VAL A 84 16.01 23.88 43.55
C VAL A 84 14.92 24.73 42.92
N ALA A 85 15.29 25.52 41.91
CA ALA A 85 14.33 26.19 41.06
C ALA A 85 13.46 25.11 40.40
N PRO A 86 12.12 25.18 40.51
CA PRO A 86 11.25 24.19 39.91
C PRO A 86 11.46 24.11 38.40
N ILE A 87 11.37 22.91 37.83
CA ILE A 87 11.60 22.67 36.40
C ILE A 87 10.28 22.77 35.64
N HIS A 88 10.27 23.56 34.56
CA HIS A 88 9.19 23.54 33.56
C HIS A 88 9.63 22.68 32.36
N ALA A 89 9.28 21.40 32.39
CA ALA A 89 9.66 20.43 31.37
C ALA A 89 8.63 20.35 30.23
N LEU A 90 9.07 20.49 28.97
CA LEU A 90 8.21 20.41 27.79
C LEU A 90 8.78 19.45 26.73
N PRO A 91 7.98 18.54 26.15
CA PRO A 91 8.41 17.72 25.03
C PRO A 91 8.36 18.51 23.71
N LEU A 92 9.25 18.20 22.75
CA LEU A 92 9.24 18.78 21.42
C LEU A 92 9.64 17.77 20.32
N TYR A 93 8.68 17.40 19.47
CA TYR A 93 8.89 16.54 18.31
C TYR A 93 7.88 16.85 17.21
N SER A 94 8.17 16.44 15.98
CA SER A 94 7.44 16.86 14.78
C SER A 94 5.95 16.47 14.78
N LEU A 95 5.63 15.34 15.40
CA LEU A 95 4.26 14.80 15.50
C LEU A 95 3.44 15.45 16.63
N LEU A 96 4.06 16.24 17.50
CA LEU A 96 3.36 16.91 18.61
C LEU A 96 2.33 17.92 18.07
N PRO A 97 1.14 18.08 18.66
CA PRO A 97 0.17 19.10 18.22
C PRO A 97 0.76 20.51 18.23
N VAL A 98 0.35 21.36 17.27
CA VAL A 98 0.92 22.71 17.08
C VAL A 98 0.83 23.55 18.35
N GLU A 99 -0.29 23.53 19.08
CA GLU A 99 -0.42 24.28 20.34
C GLU A 99 0.61 23.86 21.38
N GLN A 100 0.88 22.55 21.47
CA GLN A 100 1.86 22.03 22.41
C GLN A 100 3.29 22.34 21.95
N GLN A 101 3.55 22.35 20.64
CA GLN A 101 4.82 22.85 20.09
C GLN A 101 5.00 24.34 20.41
N SER A 102 3.95 25.15 20.33
CA SER A 102 4.02 26.61 20.58
C SER A 102 4.41 26.96 22.02
N ARG A 103 4.07 26.11 22.99
CA ARG A 103 4.40 26.32 24.42
C ARG A 103 5.90 26.43 24.67
N VAL A 104 6.75 25.87 23.83
CA VAL A 104 8.21 25.97 24.01
C VAL A 104 8.75 27.39 23.74
N PHE A 105 7.96 28.24 23.07
CA PHE A 105 8.32 29.65 22.80
C PHE A 105 7.82 30.60 23.89
N GLU A 106 6.90 30.14 24.74
CA GLU A 106 6.39 30.92 25.86
C GLU A 106 7.43 31.00 26.97
N SER A 107 7.43 32.10 27.73
CA SER A 107 8.30 32.21 28.90
C SER A 107 7.84 31.22 29.98
N PRO A 108 8.77 30.51 30.65
CA PRO A 108 8.40 29.62 31.74
C PRO A 108 7.76 30.42 32.89
N PRO A 109 6.94 29.78 33.74
CA PRO A 109 6.40 30.42 34.94
C PRO A 109 7.51 31.01 35.81
N GLU A 110 7.20 32.06 36.57
CA GLU A 110 8.18 32.74 37.40
C GLU A 110 8.87 31.77 38.38
N GLY A 111 10.19 31.93 38.53
CA GLY A 111 11.02 31.04 39.34
C GLY A 111 11.29 29.67 38.72
N HIS A 112 10.75 29.32 37.55
CA HIS A 112 10.96 28.02 36.92
C HIS A 112 12.08 28.03 35.87
N ARG A 113 12.84 26.93 35.79
CA ARG A 113 13.79 26.68 34.71
C ARG A 113 13.11 25.92 33.57
N LEU A 114 13.11 26.51 32.38
CA LEU A 114 12.65 25.82 31.16
C LEU A 114 13.62 24.69 30.80
N VAL A 115 13.08 23.48 30.62
CA VAL A 115 13.79 22.31 30.10
C VAL A 115 12.99 21.73 28.96
N VAL A 116 13.58 21.67 27.76
CA VAL A 116 12.90 21.14 26.58
C VAL A 116 13.54 19.81 26.19
N VAL A 117 12.75 18.75 26.17
CA VAL A 117 13.17 17.42 25.70
C VAL A 117 12.79 17.31 24.23
N ALA A 118 13.77 17.44 23.34
CA ALA A 118 13.53 17.57 21.92
C ALA A 118 14.17 16.47 21.06
N THR A 119 13.57 16.23 19.91
CA THR A 119 14.18 15.48 18.80
C THR A 119 15.02 16.41 17.90
N ASN A 120 15.51 15.90 16.77
CA ASN A 120 16.23 16.68 15.76
C ASN A 120 15.42 17.88 15.17
N VAL A 121 14.13 18.02 15.48
CA VAL A 121 13.35 19.24 15.18
C VAL A 121 13.98 20.50 15.79
N ALA A 122 14.60 20.39 16.97
CA ALA A 122 15.30 21.50 17.59
C ALA A 122 16.64 21.85 16.90
N GLU A 123 17.23 20.93 16.13
CA GLU A 123 18.54 21.10 15.46
C GLU A 123 18.48 22.02 14.26
N THR A 124 17.40 22.00 13.48
CA THR A 124 17.28 22.74 12.22
C THR A 124 16.05 23.67 12.19
N SER A 125 14.87 23.12 12.45
CA SER A 125 13.59 23.75 12.10
C SER A 125 13.09 24.82 13.06
N LEU A 126 13.41 24.73 14.36
CA LEU A 126 12.88 25.65 15.38
C LEU A 126 13.99 26.35 16.17
N THR A 127 13.71 27.59 16.56
CA THR A 127 14.63 28.46 17.29
C THR A 127 14.02 28.80 18.64
N ILE A 128 14.32 27.99 19.65
CA ILE A 128 13.80 28.21 21.00
C ILE A 128 14.60 29.37 21.63
N PRO A 129 13.93 30.45 22.06
CA PRO A 129 14.62 31.57 22.71
C PRO A 129 15.19 31.14 24.07
N ASN A 130 16.23 31.83 24.55
CA ASN A 130 16.78 31.71 25.90
C ASN A 130 17.34 30.32 26.29
N ILE A 131 17.65 29.45 25.32
CA ILE A 131 18.41 28.22 25.58
C ILE A 131 19.89 28.56 25.74
N ARG A 132 20.44 28.25 26.92
CA ARG A 132 21.89 28.41 27.24
C ARG A 132 22.61 27.09 27.45
N TYR A 133 21.88 26.00 27.64
CA TYR A 133 22.44 24.70 27.94
C TYR A 133 21.84 23.68 26.98
N VAL A 134 22.69 22.95 26.28
CA VAL A 134 22.30 21.82 25.44
C VAL A 134 22.93 20.57 26.02
N VAL A 135 22.12 19.52 26.18
CA VAL A 135 22.60 18.18 26.49
C VAL A 135 22.41 17.35 25.23
N ASP A 136 23.50 16.92 24.60
CA ASP A 136 23.49 16.19 23.34
C ASP A 136 23.69 14.70 23.58
N THR A 137 22.70 13.90 23.17
CA THR A 137 22.73 12.44 23.26
C THR A 137 23.67 11.81 22.24
N GLY A 138 24.10 12.55 21.21
CA GLY A 138 24.98 12.04 20.16
C GLY A 138 24.31 11.07 19.18
N LYS A 139 23.02 10.78 19.35
CA LYS A 139 22.31 9.79 18.53
C LYS A 139 21.14 10.43 17.76
N VAL A 140 20.75 9.77 16.68
CA VAL A 140 19.57 10.09 15.87
C VAL A 140 18.86 8.81 15.44
N LYS A 141 17.52 8.86 15.43
CA LYS A 141 16.70 7.79 14.86
C LYS A 141 16.58 8.03 13.35
N SER A 142 17.25 7.19 12.56
CA SER A 142 17.26 7.28 11.10
C SER A 142 16.43 6.15 10.46
N LYS A 143 15.69 6.46 9.39
CA LYS A 143 14.98 5.45 8.57
C LYS A 143 15.98 4.90 7.56
N ILE A 144 16.34 3.63 7.70
CA ILE A 144 17.24 2.93 6.81
C ILE A 144 16.38 2.10 5.85
N TYR A 145 16.60 2.30 4.55
CA TYR A 145 15.99 1.50 3.49
C TYR A 145 16.99 0.46 3.00
N ASP A 146 16.57 -0.79 2.98
CA ASP A 146 17.34 -1.87 2.38
C ASP A 146 16.86 -2.09 0.94
N THR A 147 17.74 -1.80 -0.03
CA THR A 147 17.43 -1.95 -1.46
C THR A 147 17.26 -3.40 -1.90
N GLY A 148 17.85 -4.37 -1.18
CA GLY A 148 17.74 -5.79 -1.51
C GLY A 148 16.42 -6.38 -1.07
N THR A 149 15.96 -6.02 0.13
CA THR A 149 14.69 -6.53 0.69
C THR A 149 13.48 -5.63 0.44
N GLY A 150 13.71 -4.37 0.04
CA GLY A 150 12.65 -3.37 -0.08
C GLY A 150 12.04 -2.93 1.26
N SER A 151 12.64 -3.35 2.38
CA SER A 151 12.16 -3.07 3.72
C SER A 151 12.72 -1.74 4.24
N SER A 152 11.97 -1.10 5.14
CA SER A 152 12.47 0.04 5.89
C SER A 152 12.45 -0.25 7.38
N CYS A 153 13.52 0.12 8.07
CA CYS A 153 13.62 0.01 9.52
C CYS A 153 14.08 1.34 10.11
N PHE A 154 13.69 1.59 11.35
CA PHE A 154 14.27 2.70 12.11
C PHE A 154 15.40 2.17 12.97
N ARG A 155 16.59 2.77 12.85
CA ARG A 155 17.72 2.47 13.74
C ARG A 155 18.20 3.74 14.41
N ILE A 156 18.65 3.58 15.66
CA ILE A 156 19.34 4.64 16.40
C ILE A 156 20.81 4.55 16.01
N VAL A 157 21.32 5.59 15.36
CA VAL A 157 22.70 5.67 14.86
C VAL A 157 23.39 6.90 15.44
N TRP A 158 24.73 6.94 15.38
CA TRP A 158 25.49 8.16 15.69
C TRP A 158 25.11 9.30 14.76
N ILE A 159 25.10 10.52 15.29
CA ILE A 159 24.98 11.73 14.49
C ILE A 159 26.29 12.01 13.74
N SER A 160 26.23 12.85 12.71
CA SER A 160 27.45 13.39 12.11
C SER A 160 28.07 14.43 13.03
N GLN A 161 29.38 14.66 12.86
CA GLN A 161 30.07 15.77 13.51
C GLN A 161 29.32 17.08 13.22
N ALA A 162 29.05 17.38 11.94
CA ALA A 162 28.27 18.56 11.55
C ALA A 162 26.94 18.73 12.31
N SER A 163 26.19 17.66 12.56
CA SER A 163 24.98 17.69 13.39
C SER A 163 25.29 17.98 14.87
N ALA A 164 26.33 17.37 15.44
CA ALA A 164 26.78 17.67 16.81
C ALA A 164 27.19 19.15 16.98
N GLU A 165 27.84 19.73 15.97
CA GLU A 165 28.17 21.15 15.94
C GLU A 165 26.91 22.03 15.85
N GLN A 166 25.93 21.66 15.00
CA GLN A 166 24.67 22.40 14.91
C GLN A 166 23.87 22.37 16.21
N ARG A 167 23.84 21.21 16.89
CA ARG A 167 23.21 21.05 18.21
C ARG A 167 23.89 21.91 19.26
N ALA A 168 25.23 21.87 19.32
CA ALA A 168 25.99 22.74 20.23
C ALA A 168 25.72 24.22 19.97
N GLY A 169 25.62 24.63 18.70
CA GLY A 169 25.28 25.99 18.29
C GLY A 169 23.90 26.47 18.77
N ARG A 170 23.00 25.56 19.17
CA ARG A 170 21.70 25.95 19.76
C ARG A 170 21.82 26.60 21.13
N ALA A 171 22.85 26.28 21.91
CA ALA A 171 23.12 26.92 23.21
C ALA A 171 23.64 28.36 23.06
N GLY A 172 24.28 28.68 21.92
CA GLY A 172 25.02 29.93 21.71
C GLY A 172 24.27 31.04 20.98
N ARG A 173 22.93 30.98 20.87
CA ARG A 173 22.16 31.87 19.97
C ARG A 173 22.06 33.32 20.43
N ILE A 174 21.78 33.53 21.71
CA ILE A 174 21.50 34.87 22.28
C ILE A 174 22.63 35.31 23.21
N GLY A 175 23.60 34.43 23.48
CA GLY A 175 24.76 34.70 24.30
C GLY A 175 25.60 33.44 24.49
N PRO A 176 26.65 33.51 25.32
CA PRO A 176 27.46 32.35 25.65
C PRO A 176 26.59 31.22 26.23
N GLY A 177 26.80 30.01 25.72
CA GLY A 177 26.10 28.82 26.17
C GLY A 177 27.05 27.63 26.29
N HIS A 178 26.58 26.59 26.97
CA HIS A 178 27.33 25.35 27.18
C HIS A 178 26.63 24.18 26.49
N CYS A 179 27.40 23.34 25.81
CA CYS A 179 26.95 22.07 25.27
C CYS A 179 27.65 20.94 26.01
N TYR A 180 26.86 20.06 26.63
CA TYR A 180 27.34 18.84 27.29
C TYR A 180 27.05 17.66 26.37
N ARG A 181 28.10 17.02 25.87
CA ARG A 181 28.00 15.83 25.00
C ARG A 181 28.06 14.57 25.87
N LEU A 182 27.09 13.68 25.73
CA LEU A 182 27.02 12.42 26.48
C LEU A 182 27.86 11.30 25.83
N TYR A 183 28.97 11.67 25.18
CA TYR A 183 29.86 10.77 24.46
C TYR A 183 31.28 11.32 24.49
N SER A 184 32.27 10.44 24.45
CA SER A 184 33.69 10.82 24.55
C SER A 184 34.18 11.53 23.30
N SER A 185 35.29 12.26 23.44
CA SER A 185 36.00 12.84 22.30
C SER A 185 36.45 11.79 21.29
N GLN A 186 36.78 10.58 21.76
CA GLN A 186 37.15 9.45 20.91
C GLN A 186 35.98 8.97 20.04
N ILE A 187 34.77 8.84 20.61
CA ILE A 187 33.57 8.50 19.81
C ILE A 187 33.32 9.58 18.75
N TYR A 188 33.48 10.86 19.12
CA TYR A 188 33.31 11.96 18.18
C TYR A 188 34.31 11.92 17.01
N SER A 189 35.57 11.52 17.24
CA SER A 189 36.59 11.43 16.18
C SER A 189 36.50 10.14 15.36
N ASP A 190 36.23 9.00 16.01
CA ASP A 190 36.44 7.68 15.41
C ASP A 190 35.14 7.06 14.85
N GLU A 191 34.00 7.33 15.48
CA GLU A 191 32.70 6.68 15.16
C GLU A 191 31.73 7.60 14.41
N MET A 192 31.88 8.93 14.53
CA MET A 192 30.98 9.91 13.90
C MET A 192 31.54 10.39 12.56
N GLU A 193 30.76 10.18 11.49
CA GLU A 193 31.07 10.72 10.17
C GLU A 193 31.08 12.25 10.16
N PRO A 194 31.95 12.92 9.38
CA PRO A 194 32.00 14.38 9.30
C PRO A 194 30.65 15.00 8.89
N PHE A 195 29.96 14.36 7.94
CA PHE A 195 28.68 14.82 7.39
C PHE A 195 27.68 13.67 7.32
N SER A 196 26.40 13.99 7.49
CA SER A 196 25.31 13.03 7.32
C SER A 196 25.19 12.61 5.85
N ALA A 197 24.96 11.31 5.61
CA ALA A 197 24.73 10.81 4.26
C ALA A 197 23.50 11.47 3.61
N PRO A 198 23.59 11.91 2.35
CA PRO A 198 22.47 12.55 1.66
C PRO A 198 21.31 11.58 1.40
N ASP A 199 20.08 12.09 1.41
CA ASP A 199 18.84 11.32 1.26
C ASP A 199 18.81 10.44 -0.01
N ILE A 200 19.48 10.85 -1.08
CA ILE A 200 19.57 10.08 -2.35
C ILE A 200 20.28 8.73 -2.17
N LEU A 201 21.08 8.56 -1.12
CA LEU A 201 21.79 7.31 -0.82
C LEU A 201 21.04 6.41 0.17
N THR A 202 20.05 6.94 0.88
CA THR A 202 19.41 6.25 2.03
C THR A 202 17.93 5.93 1.80
N ARG A 203 17.37 6.33 0.66
CA ARG A 203 15.97 6.13 0.30
C ARG A 203 15.81 5.52 -1.10
N PRO A 204 14.64 4.91 -1.41
CA PRO A 204 14.30 4.55 -2.78
C PRO A 204 14.34 5.78 -3.69
N ILE A 205 14.98 5.65 -4.85
CA ILE A 205 15.17 6.75 -5.80
C ILE A 205 14.28 6.65 -7.03
N ASP A 206 13.24 5.83 -7.00
CA ASP A 206 12.31 5.58 -8.12
C ASP A 206 11.76 6.88 -8.73
N GLU A 207 11.33 7.80 -7.87
CA GLU A 207 10.78 9.11 -8.27
C GLU A 207 11.83 9.99 -8.93
N VAL A 208 13.04 10.03 -8.34
CA VAL A 208 14.19 10.79 -8.88
C VAL A 208 14.58 10.24 -10.25
N VAL A 209 14.68 8.91 -10.38
CA VAL A 209 15.02 8.25 -11.64
C VAL A 209 13.96 8.51 -12.71
N LEU A 210 12.67 8.40 -12.35
CA LEU A 210 11.58 8.66 -13.29
C LEU A 210 11.60 10.12 -13.76
N LEU A 211 11.78 11.06 -12.84
CA LEU A 211 11.87 12.49 -13.15
C LEU A 211 13.06 12.78 -14.07
N LEU A 212 14.26 12.29 -13.75
CA LEU A 212 15.44 12.50 -14.59
C LEU A 212 15.29 11.87 -15.98
N LYS A 213 14.75 10.65 -16.07
CA LYS A 213 14.45 10.00 -17.36
C LYS A 213 13.44 10.79 -18.19
N SER A 214 12.53 11.52 -17.56
CA SER A 214 11.56 12.37 -18.28
C SER A 214 12.22 13.50 -19.07
N TYR A 215 13.35 14.02 -18.59
CA TYR A 215 14.16 15.02 -19.27
C TYR A 215 15.24 14.42 -20.18
N LEU A 216 15.90 13.35 -19.73
CA LEU A 216 17.06 12.75 -20.39
C LEU A 216 16.70 11.78 -21.52
N GLY A 217 15.46 11.28 -21.55
CA GLY A 217 14.99 10.29 -22.51
C GLY A 217 15.76 8.97 -22.41
N SER A 218 16.62 8.69 -23.39
CA SER A 218 17.44 7.47 -23.47
C SER A 218 18.83 7.62 -22.84
N THR A 219 19.20 8.82 -22.40
CA THR A 219 20.54 9.07 -21.89
C THR A 219 20.72 8.40 -20.51
N PRO A 220 21.83 7.68 -20.26
CA PRO A 220 22.10 7.07 -18.95
C PRO A 220 22.19 8.11 -17.83
N LEU A 221 21.69 7.76 -16.64
CA LEU A 221 21.72 8.65 -15.48
C LEU A 221 23.14 9.00 -15.02
N SER A 222 24.12 8.12 -15.27
CA SER A 222 25.53 8.34 -14.94
C SER A 222 26.14 9.56 -15.62
N ARG A 223 25.53 10.07 -16.70
CA ARG A 223 25.97 11.29 -17.38
C ARG A 223 25.40 12.58 -16.77
N PHE A 224 24.41 12.47 -15.87
CA PHE A 224 23.84 13.62 -15.20
C PHE A 224 24.71 13.99 -13.98
N PRO A 225 25.19 15.25 -13.88
CA PRO A 225 26.16 15.66 -12.86
C PRO A 225 25.48 15.90 -11.50
N LEU A 226 25.14 14.82 -10.79
CA LEU A 226 24.61 14.92 -9.42
C LEU A 226 25.72 15.32 -8.44
N PRO A 227 25.44 16.20 -7.45
CA PRO A 227 26.41 16.53 -6.39
C PRO A 227 26.92 15.28 -5.66
N THR A 228 26.04 14.31 -5.45
CA THR A 228 26.38 12.98 -4.96
C THR A 228 25.59 11.95 -5.78
N PRO A 229 26.26 11.14 -6.61
CA PRO A 229 25.58 10.16 -7.44
C PRO A 229 25.08 8.98 -6.60
N PRO A 230 23.89 8.43 -6.91
CA PRO A 230 23.41 7.20 -6.31
C PRO A 230 24.28 6.00 -6.70
N THR A 231 24.24 4.93 -5.91
CA THR A 231 24.98 3.71 -6.22
C THR A 231 24.42 3.04 -7.50
N PRO A 232 25.24 2.41 -8.35
CA PRO A 232 24.77 1.74 -9.57
C PRO A 232 23.64 0.74 -9.30
N ASN A 233 23.74 -0.04 -8.21
CA ASN A 233 22.74 -1.01 -7.81
C ASN A 233 21.39 -0.36 -7.48
N SER A 234 21.39 0.80 -6.82
CA SER A 234 20.15 1.52 -6.50
C SER A 234 19.47 2.08 -7.74
N VAL A 235 20.24 2.56 -8.72
CA VAL A 235 19.74 3.04 -10.02
C VAL A 235 19.13 1.88 -10.79
N GLU A 236 19.84 0.76 -10.86
CA GLU A 236 19.36 -0.42 -11.56
C GLU A 236 18.07 -0.97 -10.92
N ALA A 237 18.01 -1.08 -9.59
CA ALA A 237 16.81 -1.53 -8.89
C ALA A 237 15.62 -0.59 -9.15
N ALA A 238 15.83 0.73 -9.10
CA ALA A 238 14.81 1.71 -9.43
C ALA A 238 14.35 1.58 -10.90
N GLU A 239 15.27 1.45 -11.86
CA GLU A 239 14.90 1.28 -13.26
C GLU A 239 14.13 -0.04 -13.52
N ARG A 240 14.45 -1.13 -12.81
CA ARG A 240 13.70 -2.40 -12.86
C ARG A 240 12.27 -2.23 -12.34
N ARG A 241 12.09 -1.62 -11.16
CA ARG A 241 10.76 -1.33 -10.60
C ARG A 241 9.93 -0.42 -11.51
N LEU A 242 10.54 0.62 -12.07
CA LEU A 242 9.88 1.50 -13.04
C LEU A 242 9.51 0.76 -14.35
N THR A 243 10.33 -0.20 -14.77
CA THR A 243 10.00 -1.08 -15.91
C THR A 243 8.83 -1.99 -15.59
N ALA A 244 8.78 -2.57 -14.37
CA ALA A 244 7.65 -3.38 -13.91
C ALA A 244 6.35 -2.58 -13.83
N LEU A 245 6.43 -1.33 -13.37
CA LEU A 245 5.31 -0.38 -13.43
C LEU A 245 4.96 0.07 -14.86
N GLY A 246 5.76 -0.26 -15.88
CA GLY A 246 5.54 0.18 -17.26
C GLY A 246 5.87 1.65 -17.52
N ALA A 247 6.54 2.32 -16.58
CA ALA A 247 7.03 3.69 -16.72
C ALA A 247 8.28 3.76 -17.61
N LEU A 248 9.08 2.68 -17.64
CA LEU A 248 10.21 2.51 -18.56
C LEU A 248 9.99 1.31 -19.49
N GLU A 249 10.61 1.34 -20.66
CA GLU A 249 10.73 0.22 -21.59
C GLU A 249 12.20 -0.14 -21.79
N SER A 250 12.51 -1.44 -21.80
CA SER A 250 13.87 -1.95 -22.06
C SER A 250 14.05 -2.25 -23.54
N LYS A 251 15.09 -1.68 -24.15
CA LYS A 251 15.53 -2.00 -25.52
C LYS A 251 16.95 -2.53 -25.48
N LYS A 252 17.20 -3.65 -26.16
CA LYS A 252 18.55 -4.19 -26.35
C LYS A 252 19.23 -3.44 -27.49
N GLN A 253 20.35 -2.78 -27.22
CA GLN A 253 21.20 -2.18 -28.24
C GLN A 253 22.60 -2.81 -28.12
N GLY A 254 22.87 -3.84 -28.93
CA GLY A 254 24.09 -4.64 -28.80
C GLY A 254 24.05 -5.51 -27.53
N SER A 255 25.11 -5.42 -26.72
CA SER A 255 25.20 -6.07 -25.39
C SER A 255 24.42 -5.32 -24.30
N ASP A 256 24.11 -4.04 -24.52
CA ASP A 256 23.64 -3.15 -23.46
C ASP A 256 22.11 -3.04 -23.45
N ILE A 257 21.54 -3.00 -22.25
CA ILE A 257 20.11 -2.80 -22.03
C ILE A 257 19.88 -1.31 -21.74
N ILE A 258 19.26 -0.61 -22.70
CA ILE A 258 18.88 0.79 -22.52
C ILE A 258 17.42 0.84 -22.10
N ARG A 259 17.17 1.48 -20.95
CA ARG A 259 15.81 1.72 -20.45
C ARG A 259 15.37 3.15 -20.76
N THR A 260 14.32 3.29 -21.57
CA THR A 260 13.78 4.58 -22.04
C THR A 260 12.41 4.85 -21.42
N ILE A 261 12.10 6.12 -21.16
CA ILE A 261 10.80 6.50 -20.57
C ILE A 261 9.64 6.29 -21.57
N THR A 262 8.55 5.70 -21.09
CA THR A 262 7.32 5.49 -21.88
C THR A 262 6.40 6.72 -21.83
N PRO A 263 5.38 6.83 -22.70
CA PRO A 263 4.35 7.86 -22.57
C PRO A 263 3.64 7.82 -21.20
N ALA A 264 3.38 6.62 -20.69
CA ALA A 264 2.84 6.40 -19.35
C ALA A 264 3.80 6.94 -18.26
N GLY A 265 5.08 6.62 -18.36
CA GLY A 265 6.10 7.14 -17.44
C GLY A 265 6.20 8.66 -17.46
N ARG A 266 6.14 9.29 -18.64
CA ARG A 266 6.11 10.76 -18.76
C ARG A 266 4.87 11.37 -18.11
N TRP A 267 3.72 10.72 -18.21
CA TRP A 267 2.50 11.17 -17.55
C TRP A 267 2.63 11.05 -16.03
N MET A 268 3.14 9.90 -15.54
CA MET A 268 3.37 9.66 -14.11
C MET A 268 4.34 10.68 -13.51
N ALA A 269 5.40 11.06 -14.24
CA ALA A 269 6.41 12.03 -13.79
C ALA A 269 5.86 13.46 -13.56
N ARG A 270 4.65 13.78 -14.05
CA ARG A 270 3.99 15.09 -13.84
C ARG A 270 3.27 15.19 -12.50
N LEU A 271 3.05 14.07 -11.83
CA LEU A 271 2.32 14.02 -10.58
C LEU A 271 3.30 14.13 -9.39
N PRO A 272 2.98 14.95 -8.36
CA PRO A 272 3.79 15.05 -7.14
C PRO A 272 3.49 13.88 -6.20
N LEU A 273 3.73 12.65 -6.69
CA LEU A 273 3.35 11.41 -6.03
C LEU A 273 4.43 10.35 -6.21
N SER A 274 4.38 9.33 -5.34
CA SER A 274 5.13 8.11 -5.58
C SER A 274 4.71 7.48 -6.91
N THR A 275 5.68 6.85 -7.59
CA THR A 275 5.45 6.24 -8.90
C THR A 275 4.36 5.17 -8.85
N ARG A 276 4.17 4.52 -7.70
CA ARG A 276 3.09 3.56 -7.46
C ARG A 276 1.72 4.22 -7.45
N PHE A 277 1.58 5.34 -6.75
CA PHE A 277 0.31 6.06 -6.68
C PHE A 277 -0.01 6.80 -7.97
N ALA A 278 1.00 7.34 -8.66
CA ALA A 278 0.84 7.87 -10.02
C ALA A 278 0.33 6.77 -10.98
N ARG A 279 0.83 5.53 -10.83
CA ARG A 279 0.37 4.38 -11.61
C ARG A 279 -1.10 4.02 -11.33
N MET A 280 -1.55 4.12 -10.08
CA MET A 280 -2.95 3.94 -9.71
C MET A 280 -3.85 4.97 -10.41
N LEU A 281 -3.50 6.26 -10.33
CA LEU A 281 -4.28 7.33 -10.95
C LEU A 281 -4.32 7.22 -12.48
N LEU A 282 -3.25 6.73 -13.11
CA LEU A 282 -3.20 6.50 -14.56
C LEU A 282 -4.30 5.54 -15.03
N PHE A 283 -4.71 4.56 -14.22
CA PHE A 283 -5.80 3.64 -14.55
C PHE A 283 -7.14 3.96 -13.89
N ALA A 284 -7.22 5.01 -13.08
CA ALA A 284 -8.43 5.35 -12.33
C ALA A 284 -9.52 6.03 -13.18
N ASN A 285 -9.20 6.47 -14.41
CA ASN A 285 -10.16 7.15 -15.29
C ASN A 285 -11.15 6.17 -15.98
N GLN A 286 -11.86 5.40 -15.18
CA GLN A 286 -12.85 4.43 -15.64
C GLN A 286 -13.88 4.18 -14.54
N CYS A 287 -15.11 3.83 -14.92
CA CYS A 287 -16.18 3.40 -13.99
C CYS A 287 -16.45 4.35 -12.80
N GLY A 288 -16.17 5.65 -12.97
CA GLY A 288 -16.31 6.64 -11.90
C GLY A 288 -15.36 6.42 -10.70
N LEU A 289 -14.22 5.76 -10.91
CA LEU A 289 -13.26 5.44 -9.85
C LEU A 289 -12.35 6.62 -9.47
N MET A 290 -12.14 7.57 -10.38
CA MET A 290 -11.19 8.68 -10.19
C MET A 290 -11.37 9.43 -8.86
N PRO A 291 -12.58 9.84 -8.42
CA PRO A 291 -12.75 10.54 -7.14
C PRO A 291 -12.27 9.70 -5.93
N TYR A 292 -12.56 8.41 -5.91
CA TYR A 292 -12.13 7.49 -4.85
C TYR A 292 -10.63 7.24 -4.87
N ALA A 293 -10.06 7.07 -6.07
CA ALA A 293 -8.63 6.85 -6.24
C ALA A 293 -7.82 8.07 -5.77
N VAL A 294 -8.28 9.30 -6.07
CA VAL A 294 -7.62 10.53 -5.59
C VAL A 294 -7.67 10.63 -4.07
N VAL A 295 -8.79 10.31 -3.42
CA VAL A 295 -8.88 10.29 -1.95
C VAL A 295 -7.91 9.26 -1.38
N LEU A 296 -7.93 8.02 -1.88
CA LEU A 296 -7.04 6.96 -1.40
C LEU A 296 -5.57 7.32 -1.58
N VAL A 297 -5.18 7.79 -2.76
CA VAL A 297 -3.79 8.18 -3.05
C VAL A 297 -3.35 9.35 -2.18
N ALA A 298 -4.20 10.37 -1.98
CA ALA A 298 -3.88 11.47 -1.09
C ALA A 298 -3.70 10.99 0.36
N SER A 299 -4.60 10.14 0.86
CA SER A 299 -4.52 9.56 2.21
C SER A 299 -3.30 8.68 2.41
N LEU A 300 -2.92 7.86 1.43
CA LEU A 300 -1.75 6.99 1.49
C LEU A 300 -0.42 7.74 1.35
N SER A 301 -0.42 8.92 0.70
CA SER A 301 0.77 9.74 0.53
C SER A 301 1.14 10.52 1.81
N VAL A 302 0.16 10.77 2.68
CA VAL A 302 0.38 11.41 3.97
C VAL A 302 0.72 10.35 5.02
N GLN A 303 1.92 10.43 5.59
CA GLN A 303 2.40 9.48 6.59
C GLN A 303 1.59 9.54 7.88
N ASP A 304 1.39 8.41 8.58
CA ASP A 304 0.75 8.35 9.89
C ASP A 304 -0.56 9.16 10.00
N PHE A 305 -1.54 8.82 9.18
CA PHE A 305 -2.87 9.44 9.18
C PHE A 305 -3.62 9.21 10.50
N PHE A 306 -3.58 7.98 11.00
CA PHE A 306 -4.09 7.59 12.31
C PHE A 306 -3.03 7.79 13.40
N LEU A 307 -3.48 8.12 14.61
CA LEU A 307 -2.66 8.17 15.82
C LEU A 307 -2.27 6.74 16.22
N ASN A 308 -1.01 6.55 16.61
CA ASN A 308 -0.48 5.24 16.93
C ASN A 308 -0.67 4.95 18.43
N ASP A 309 -1.78 4.31 18.77
CA ASP A 309 -2.19 4.05 20.17
C ASP A 309 -1.23 3.10 20.92
N GLN A 310 -0.32 2.40 20.22
CA GLN A 310 0.69 1.54 20.88
C GLN A 310 1.68 2.33 21.74
N SER A 311 1.97 3.58 21.39
CA SER A 311 2.80 4.45 22.23
C SER A 311 2.16 4.77 23.58
N HIS A 312 0.83 4.75 23.65
CA HIS A 312 0.09 4.89 24.90
C HIS A 312 0.11 3.61 25.72
N GLY A 313 0.21 2.42 25.11
CA GLY A 313 0.30 1.13 25.82
C GLY A 313 1.62 0.96 26.58
N GLU A 314 2.75 1.19 25.91
CA GLU A 314 4.08 1.13 26.54
C GLU A 314 4.27 2.26 27.57
N MET A 315 3.82 3.49 27.27
CA MET A 315 3.80 4.54 28.28
C MET A 315 2.84 4.22 29.44
N ALA A 316 1.69 3.59 29.21
CA ALA A 316 0.78 3.18 30.27
C ALA A 316 1.37 2.05 31.13
N GLU A 317 2.17 1.15 30.55
CA GLU A 317 2.90 0.12 31.31
C GLU A 317 4.05 0.71 32.13
N LEU A 318 4.84 1.62 31.55
CA LEU A 318 5.87 2.38 32.28
C LEU A 318 5.26 3.30 33.35
N GLU A 319 4.12 3.92 33.08
CA GLU A 319 3.37 4.74 34.06
C GLU A 319 2.67 3.89 35.12
N LYS A 320 2.30 2.64 34.83
CA LYS A 320 1.83 1.64 35.81
C LYS A 320 2.97 1.18 36.71
N ALA A 321 4.16 0.94 36.15
CA ALA A 321 5.36 0.62 36.92
C ALA A 321 5.77 1.79 37.84
N ALA A 322 5.79 3.02 37.32
CA ALA A 322 6.01 4.23 38.12
C ALA A 322 4.87 4.54 39.12
N ALA A 323 3.65 4.03 38.89
CA ALA A 323 2.52 4.20 39.82
C ALA A 323 2.59 3.28 41.04
N ALA A 324 3.42 2.24 41.02
CA ALA A 324 3.66 1.42 42.20
C ALA A 324 4.38 2.21 43.32
N GLU A 325 5.11 3.27 42.95
CA GLU A 325 5.89 4.12 43.87
C GLU A 325 5.10 5.32 44.42
N ASP A 326 3.93 5.66 43.87
CA ASP A 326 3.11 6.80 44.33
C ASP A 326 2.16 6.37 45.49
N LEU A 327 2.41 6.91 46.68
CA LEU A 327 1.85 6.46 47.97
C LEU A 327 0.44 7.00 48.30
N THR A 328 -0.13 7.89 47.48
CA THR A 328 -1.40 8.56 47.85
C THR A 328 -2.66 7.92 47.24
N MET A 329 -3.64 7.58 48.09
CA MET A 329 -4.93 6.96 47.69
C MET A 329 -5.78 7.85 46.75
N SER A 330 -5.63 9.18 46.83
CA SER A 330 -6.33 10.15 45.97
C SER A 330 -5.73 10.20 44.56
N GLY A 331 -4.39 10.12 44.44
CA GLY A 331 -3.68 10.02 43.17
C GLY A 331 -4.05 8.74 42.42
N ARG A 332 -4.09 7.60 43.12
CA ARG A 332 -4.49 6.30 42.56
C ARG A 332 -5.92 6.31 41.99
N LYS A 333 -6.90 6.94 42.67
CA LYS A 333 -8.28 7.05 42.17
C LYS A 333 -8.40 7.92 40.92
N ARG A 334 -7.80 9.12 40.91
CA ARG A 334 -7.79 10.00 39.72
C ARG A 334 -7.08 9.36 38.54
N LYS A 335 -5.97 8.65 38.78
CA LYS A 335 -5.20 7.97 37.72
C LYS A 335 -5.94 6.76 37.15
N ARG A 336 -6.64 5.98 38.00
CA ARG A 336 -7.52 4.88 37.58
C ARG A 336 -8.72 5.35 36.75
N ALA A 337 -9.29 6.51 37.10
CA ALA A 337 -10.34 7.14 36.28
C ALA A 337 -9.81 7.56 34.89
N LYS A 338 -8.62 8.19 34.83
CA LYS A 338 -7.97 8.56 33.55
C LYS A 338 -7.62 7.35 32.67
N LEU A 339 -7.15 6.25 33.26
CA LEU A 339 -6.91 5.00 32.55
C LEU A 339 -8.21 4.42 31.96
N SER A 340 -9.30 4.42 32.73
CA SER A 340 -10.62 3.99 32.26
C SER A 340 -11.16 4.87 31.12
N GLU A 341 -10.91 6.17 31.18
CA GLU A 341 -11.29 7.14 30.13
C GLU A 341 -10.46 6.91 28.85
N ALA A 342 -9.16 6.69 28.98
CA ALA A 342 -8.28 6.38 27.85
C ALA A 342 -8.66 5.05 27.16
N ASP A 343 -9.00 4.01 27.94
CA ASP A 343 -9.50 2.74 27.42
C ASP A 343 -10.84 2.92 26.69
N GLY A 344 -11.73 3.75 27.23
CA GLY A 344 -12.99 4.12 26.59
C GLY A 344 -12.78 4.82 25.23
N ILE A 345 -11.84 5.77 25.17
CA ILE A 345 -11.47 6.48 23.93
C ILE A 345 -10.88 5.51 22.90
N ALA A 346 -9.97 4.61 23.32
CA ALA A 346 -9.39 3.61 22.44
C ALA A 346 -10.47 2.67 21.85
N GLN A 347 -11.41 2.23 22.69
CA GLN A 347 -12.52 1.41 22.23
C GLN A 347 -13.45 2.16 21.27
N ALA A 348 -13.72 3.45 21.52
CA ALA A 348 -14.50 4.30 20.63
C ALA A 348 -13.81 4.47 19.26
N ARG A 349 -12.48 4.63 19.23
CA ARG A 349 -11.69 4.67 17.98
C ARG A 349 -11.80 3.37 17.20
N VAL A 350 -11.66 2.22 17.86
CA VAL A 350 -11.83 0.91 17.21
C VAL A 350 -13.23 0.77 16.63
N ASN A 351 -14.26 1.18 17.36
CA ASN A 351 -15.65 1.15 16.88
C ASN A 351 -15.85 2.08 15.68
N PHE A 352 -15.27 3.29 15.71
CA PHE A 352 -15.29 4.24 14.60
C PHE A 352 -14.67 3.66 13.32
N LEU A 353 -13.51 2.99 13.41
CA LEU A 353 -12.86 2.41 12.23
C LEU A 353 -13.63 1.19 11.70
N ARG A 354 -14.17 0.35 12.59
CA ARG A 354 -14.93 -0.85 12.22
C ARG A 354 -16.23 -0.55 11.47
N GLN A 355 -16.82 0.62 11.65
CA GLN A 355 -18.07 0.99 10.97
C GLN A 355 -17.95 1.00 9.43
N PHE A 356 -16.72 1.14 8.91
CA PHE A 356 -16.44 1.16 7.47
C PHE A 356 -16.31 -0.23 6.86
N LEU A 357 -16.37 -1.29 7.68
CA LEU A 357 -16.16 -2.69 7.29
C LEU A 357 -17.46 -3.48 7.48
N LYS A 358 -18.49 -3.16 6.70
CA LYS A 358 -19.83 -3.76 6.86
C LYS A 358 -20.02 -5.03 6.03
N THR A 359 -19.36 -5.08 4.87
CA THR A 359 -19.45 -6.22 3.96
C THR A 359 -18.10 -6.92 3.85
N GLU A 360 -18.12 -8.15 3.37
CA GLU A 360 -16.89 -8.89 3.04
C GLU A 360 -16.04 -8.13 2.01
N SER A 361 -16.65 -7.45 1.04
CA SER A 361 -15.93 -6.63 0.08
C SER A 361 -15.18 -5.46 0.73
N ASP A 362 -15.80 -4.80 1.72
CA ASP A 362 -15.14 -3.73 2.48
C ASP A 362 -13.93 -4.30 3.25
N LEU A 363 -14.11 -5.46 3.89
CA LEU A 363 -13.04 -6.16 4.62
C LEU A 363 -11.88 -6.51 3.68
N MET A 364 -12.15 -7.02 2.48
CA MET A 364 -11.11 -7.36 1.49
C MET A 364 -10.38 -6.13 0.92
N LEU A 365 -11.01 -4.95 0.93
CA LEU A 365 -10.33 -3.69 0.63
C LEU A 365 -9.42 -3.24 1.80
N GLY A 366 -9.67 -3.73 3.02
CA GLY A 366 -8.74 -3.71 4.14
C GLY A 366 -8.51 -2.31 4.70
N ASP A 367 -7.24 -1.95 4.92
CA ASP A 367 -6.86 -0.63 5.44
C ASP A 367 -7.34 0.50 4.53
N LEU A 368 -7.44 0.24 3.22
CA LEU A 368 -7.91 1.22 2.24
C LEU A 368 -9.39 1.57 2.45
N ALA A 369 -10.23 0.61 2.87
CA ALA A 369 -11.64 0.88 3.17
C ALA A 369 -11.77 1.81 4.38
N VAL A 370 -10.93 1.60 5.40
CA VAL A 370 -10.90 2.41 6.61
C VAL A 370 -10.41 3.83 6.30
N LEU A 371 -9.33 3.97 5.53
CA LEU A 371 -8.81 5.28 5.10
C LEU A 371 -9.82 6.07 4.26
N LEU A 372 -10.40 5.42 3.24
CA LEU A 372 -11.40 6.05 2.38
C LEU A 372 -12.66 6.43 3.16
N GLY A 373 -13.17 5.51 3.97
CA GLY A 373 -14.38 5.70 4.77
C GLY A 373 -14.22 6.82 5.80
N ALA A 374 -13.12 6.83 6.55
CA ALA A 374 -12.83 7.85 7.55
C ALA A 374 -12.74 9.24 6.90
N PHE A 375 -11.97 9.37 5.82
CA PHE A 375 -11.81 10.67 5.14
C PHE A 375 -13.12 11.17 4.53
N CYS A 376 -13.87 10.32 3.83
CA CYS A 376 -15.18 10.71 3.27
C CYS A 376 -16.20 11.09 4.36
N CYS A 377 -16.18 10.39 5.50
CA CYS A 377 -17.01 10.74 6.66
C CYS A 377 -16.69 12.15 7.17
N PHE A 378 -15.40 12.47 7.31
CA PHE A 378 -14.95 13.79 7.74
C PHE A 378 -15.29 14.90 6.75
N GLU A 379 -15.09 14.68 5.45
CA GLU A 379 -15.45 15.67 4.42
C GLU A 379 -16.95 15.97 4.40
N ARG A 380 -17.78 14.93 4.57
CA ARG A 380 -19.22 15.09 4.65
C ARG A 380 -19.61 15.89 5.90
N TYR A 381 -19.06 15.55 7.06
CA TYR A 381 -19.33 16.29 8.29
C TYR A 381 -18.87 17.75 8.19
N TRP A 382 -17.69 18.00 7.62
CA TRP A 382 -17.21 19.35 7.35
C TRP A 382 -18.19 20.14 6.48
N ALA A 383 -18.72 19.53 5.42
CA ALA A 383 -19.71 20.14 4.55
C ALA A 383 -21.06 20.43 5.24
N GLU A 384 -21.52 19.52 6.11
CA GLU A 384 -22.70 19.73 6.95
C GLU A 384 -22.49 20.86 7.99
N LEU A 385 -21.26 21.01 8.51
CA LEU A 385 -20.90 22.09 9.44
C LEU A 385 -20.92 23.47 8.77
N ILE A 386 -20.32 23.60 7.59
CA ILE A 386 -20.26 24.87 6.85
C ILE A 386 -21.55 25.18 6.08
N GLY A 387 -22.50 24.23 6.03
CA GLY A 387 -23.81 24.39 5.42
C GLY A 387 -23.83 24.23 3.90
N THR A 388 -22.84 23.58 3.30
CA THR A 388 -22.84 23.26 1.86
C THR A 388 -23.75 22.08 1.52
N ILE A 389 -24.03 21.20 2.50
CA ILE A 389 -24.96 20.08 2.37
C ILE A 389 -25.99 20.14 3.50
N PRO A 390 -27.28 19.83 3.24
CA PRO A 390 -28.28 19.72 4.30
C PRO A 390 -27.88 18.66 5.34
N ARG A 391 -28.16 18.95 6.60
CA ARG A 391 -27.88 18.03 7.70
C ARG A 391 -28.69 16.74 7.55
N SER A 392 -28.06 15.62 7.87
CA SER A 392 -28.82 14.39 8.10
C SER A 392 -29.50 14.45 9.47
N GLU A 393 -30.76 14.03 9.53
CA GLU A 393 -31.53 13.86 10.78
C GLU A 393 -30.81 12.89 11.74
N ASP A 394 -29.98 12.00 11.19
CA ASP A 394 -29.20 10.97 11.89
C ASP A 394 -27.84 11.45 12.44
N SER A 395 -27.48 12.73 12.26
CA SER A 395 -26.14 13.24 12.64
C SER A 395 -25.85 13.22 14.15
N GLY A 396 -26.88 13.06 15.00
CA GLY A 396 -26.72 12.97 16.46
C GLY A 396 -26.22 14.26 17.14
N ILE A 397 -26.13 15.37 16.41
CA ILE A 397 -25.63 16.66 16.92
C ILE A 397 -26.82 17.48 17.42
N SER A 398 -26.87 17.75 18.72
CA SER A 398 -27.86 18.67 19.32
C SER A 398 -27.88 20.03 18.60
N GLU A 399 -29.07 20.60 18.40
CA GLU A 399 -29.28 21.85 17.68
C GLU A 399 -28.47 23.03 18.28
N GLN A 400 -28.21 23.01 19.60
CA GLN A 400 -27.35 23.98 20.30
C GLN A 400 -25.86 23.82 19.94
N ILE A 401 -25.34 22.58 19.97
CA ILE A 401 -23.96 22.26 19.53
C ILE A 401 -23.80 22.69 18.08
N ALA A 402 -24.84 22.49 17.29
CA ALA A 402 -24.90 22.87 15.90
C ALA A 402 -24.87 24.39 15.63
N ARG A 403 -25.28 25.23 16.58
CA ARG A 403 -25.14 26.70 16.50
C ARG A 403 -23.75 27.14 16.93
N VAL A 404 -23.22 26.58 18.01
CA VAL A 404 -21.85 26.87 18.50
C VAL A 404 -20.80 26.42 17.48
N ALA A 405 -21.01 25.28 16.83
CA ALA A 405 -20.11 24.75 15.81
C ALA A 405 -20.04 25.64 14.54
N ARG A 406 -21.06 26.44 14.25
CA ARG A 406 -21.00 27.41 13.13
C ARG A 406 -20.11 28.62 13.43
N LEU A 407 -19.96 28.98 14.70
CA LEU A 407 -19.09 30.09 15.10
C LEU A 407 -17.61 29.72 14.97
N ASN A 408 -17.26 28.44 15.15
CA ASN A 408 -15.89 27.95 14.99
C ASN A 408 -15.85 26.50 14.45
N PRO A 409 -16.15 26.29 13.14
CA PRO A 409 -16.25 24.95 12.56
C PRO A 409 -14.91 24.23 12.54
N GLU A 410 -13.79 24.95 12.42
CA GLU A 410 -12.45 24.38 12.43
C GLU A 410 -12.11 23.74 13.77
N SER A 411 -12.38 24.44 14.89
CA SER A 411 -12.13 23.89 16.23
C SER A 411 -12.97 22.64 16.49
N VAL A 412 -14.24 22.63 16.07
CA VAL A 412 -15.11 21.45 16.23
C VAL A 412 -14.61 20.29 15.39
N MET A 413 -14.26 20.55 14.13
CA MET A 413 -13.73 19.52 13.24
C MET A 413 -12.43 18.92 13.78
N ARG A 414 -11.55 19.77 14.30
CA ARG A 414 -10.30 19.32 14.92
C ARG A 414 -10.53 18.40 16.10
N GLN A 415 -11.43 18.78 17.02
CA GLN A 415 -11.78 17.94 18.16
C GLN A 415 -12.36 16.59 17.72
N LEU A 416 -13.26 16.59 16.73
CA LEU A 416 -13.83 15.36 16.19
C LEU A 416 -12.77 14.44 15.59
N VAL A 417 -11.94 14.96 14.68
CA VAL A 417 -10.89 14.21 13.99
C VAL A 417 -9.92 13.58 15.00
N GLN A 418 -9.52 14.33 16.05
CA GLN A 418 -8.64 13.83 17.11
C GLN A 418 -9.32 12.78 18.01
N LYS A 419 -10.61 12.95 18.35
CA LYS A 419 -11.38 11.94 19.10
C LYS A 419 -11.46 10.62 18.33
N CYS A 420 -11.65 10.68 17.01
CA CYS A 420 -11.65 9.54 16.11
C CYS A 420 -10.25 8.92 15.87
N GLY A 421 -9.20 9.43 16.51
CA GLY A 421 -7.85 8.87 16.39
C GLY A 421 -7.13 9.30 15.11
N VAL A 422 -7.53 10.39 14.47
CA VAL A 422 -6.87 10.93 13.28
C VAL A 422 -6.10 12.20 13.63
N ARG A 423 -4.93 12.35 13.01
CA ARG A 423 -4.07 13.51 13.23
C ARG A 423 -4.58 14.69 12.41
N TRP A 424 -4.95 15.79 13.09
CA TRP A 424 -5.51 17.00 12.45
C TRP A 424 -4.67 17.51 11.26
N LYS A 425 -3.36 17.60 11.45
CA LYS A 425 -2.43 18.03 10.39
C LYS A 425 -2.47 17.08 9.18
N ALA A 426 -2.56 15.77 9.42
CA ALA A 426 -2.68 14.78 8.35
C ALA A 426 -3.96 15.00 7.54
N TYR A 427 -5.09 15.19 8.23
CA TYR A 427 -6.38 15.46 7.58
C TYR A 427 -6.30 16.70 6.69
N ILE A 428 -5.70 17.80 7.16
CA ILE A 428 -5.49 19.01 6.35
C ILE A 428 -4.55 18.77 5.16
N GLU A 429 -3.43 18.07 5.36
CA GLU A 429 -2.49 17.71 4.28
C GLU A 429 -3.18 16.87 3.20
N VAL A 430 -4.01 15.89 3.58
CA VAL A 430 -4.78 15.07 2.62
C VAL A 430 -5.76 15.94 1.82
N ARG A 431 -6.44 16.89 2.47
CA ARG A 431 -7.34 17.83 1.75
C ARG A 431 -6.60 18.69 0.74
N GLN A 432 -5.46 19.25 1.14
CA GLN A 432 -4.62 20.07 0.27
C GLN A 432 -4.09 19.26 -0.92
N LEU A 433 -3.60 18.04 -0.66
CA LEU A 433 -3.11 17.15 -1.71
C LEU A 433 -4.24 16.71 -2.65
N ARG A 434 -5.43 16.37 -2.14
CA ARG A 434 -6.62 16.06 -2.96
C ARG A 434 -6.98 17.20 -3.90
N GLN A 435 -6.93 18.44 -3.42
CA GLN A 435 -7.18 19.63 -4.23
C GLN A 435 -6.13 19.80 -5.32
N GLN A 436 -4.85 19.72 -4.98
CA GLN A 436 -3.75 19.81 -5.94
C GLN A 436 -3.84 18.73 -7.02
N LEU A 437 -4.06 17.48 -6.63
CA LEU A 437 -4.20 16.37 -7.57
C LEU A 437 -5.39 16.55 -8.50
N THR A 438 -6.53 17.00 -7.98
CA THR A 438 -7.72 17.26 -8.80
C THR A 438 -7.44 18.31 -9.87
N GLN A 439 -6.77 19.42 -9.49
CA GLN A 439 -6.38 20.48 -10.43
C GLN A 439 -5.39 19.96 -11.49
N ILE A 440 -4.36 19.23 -11.07
CA ILE A 440 -3.36 18.67 -11.99
C ILE A 440 -4.02 17.67 -12.95
N LEU A 441 -4.89 16.79 -12.46
CA LEU A 441 -5.58 15.80 -13.29
C LEU A 441 -6.49 16.48 -14.32
N ASN A 442 -7.29 17.47 -13.92
CA ASN A 442 -8.13 18.24 -14.84
C ASN A 442 -7.31 19.01 -15.89
N ALA A 443 -6.11 19.49 -15.54
CA ALA A 443 -5.23 20.15 -16.49
C ALA A 443 -4.57 19.18 -17.49
N ASN A 444 -4.41 17.90 -17.13
CA ASN A 444 -3.68 16.91 -17.93
C ASN A 444 -4.58 15.89 -18.65
N ILE A 445 -5.84 15.75 -18.25
CA ILE A 445 -6.81 14.82 -18.84
C ILE A 445 -7.95 15.64 -19.46
N PRO A 446 -8.06 15.70 -20.81
CA PRO A 446 -9.17 16.35 -21.48
C PRO A 446 -10.51 15.77 -21.02
N ASP A 447 -11.51 16.64 -20.86
CA ASP A 447 -12.90 16.28 -20.53
C ASP A 447 -13.13 15.53 -19.20
N LEU A 448 -12.11 15.43 -18.33
CA LEU A 448 -12.26 14.74 -17.04
C LEU A 448 -13.27 15.44 -16.13
N ASN A 449 -13.23 16.77 -16.05
CA ASN A 449 -14.11 17.61 -15.23
C ASN A 449 -14.33 17.06 -13.82
N LEU A 450 -13.23 16.65 -13.16
CA LEU A 450 -13.27 16.07 -11.81
C LEU A 450 -13.61 17.16 -10.79
N GLU A 451 -14.71 16.96 -10.07
CA GLU A 451 -15.13 17.82 -8.96
C GLU A 451 -14.88 17.14 -7.61
N ILE A 452 -14.61 17.96 -6.60
CA ILE A 452 -14.43 17.51 -5.23
C ILE A 452 -15.83 17.40 -4.60
N ASP A 453 -16.45 16.22 -4.74
CA ASP A 453 -17.70 15.93 -4.05
C ASP A 453 -17.45 15.79 -2.53
N PRO A 454 -18.06 16.65 -1.69
CA PRO A 454 -17.97 16.54 -0.24
C PRO A 454 -18.83 15.41 0.35
N ALA A 455 -19.85 14.91 -0.36
CA ALA A 455 -20.69 13.78 0.05
C ALA A 455 -20.51 12.58 -0.90
N LEU A 456 -19.25 12.31 -1.27
CA LEU A 456 -18.89 11.21 -2.14
C LEU A 456 -19.53 9.90 -1.62
N PRO A 457 -20.36 9.22 -2.42
CA PRO A 457 -21.14 8.07 -1.95
C PRO A 457 -20.24 6.90 -1.59
N LYS A 458 -20.76 5.92 -0.84
CA LYS A 458 -20.01 4.69 -0.60
C LYS A 458 -19.73 3.98 -1.94
N PRO A 459 -18.51 3.51 -2.20
CA PRO A 459 -18.21 2.72 -3.39
C PRO A 459 -19.13 1.49 -3.48
N THR A 460 -19.59 1.21 -4.69
CA THR A 460 -20.33 -0.04 -4.98
C THR A 460 -19.42 -1.27 -4.87
N PHE A 461 -19.97 -2.47 -4.77
CA PHE A 461 -19.20 -3.72 -4.74
C PHE A 461 -18.20 -3.82 -5.92
N VAL A 462 -18.65 -3.47 -7.13
CA VAL A 462 -17.80 -3.47 -8.33
C VAL A 462 -16.67 -2.45 -8.21
N GLN A 463 -16.97 -1.25 -7.71
CA GLN A 463 -15.95 -0.23 -7.51
C GLN A 463 -14.93 -0.62 -6.44
N VAL A 464 -15.37 -1.28 -5.36
CA VAL A 464 -14.47 -1.82 -4.32
C VAL A 464 -13.51 -2.84 -4.94
N GLU A 465 -14.00 -3.78 -5.74
CA GLU A 465 -13.17 -4.75 -6.45
C GLU A 465 -12.17 -4.06 -7.39
N GLN A 466 -12.63 -3.06 -8.15
CA GLN A 466 -11.78 -2.29 -9.05
C GLN A 466 -10.74 -1.44 -8.30
N LEU A 467 -11.06 -0.90 -7.11
CA LEU A 467 -10.09 -0.20 -6.26
C LEU A 467 -8.97 -1.15 -5.77
N ARG A 468 -9.31 -2.40 -5.43
CA ARG A 468 -8.32 -3.43 -5.11
C ARG A 468 -7.42 -3.75 -6.30
N GLN A 469 -8.01 -3.85 -7.50
CA GLN A 469 -7.26 -4.02 -8.75
C GLN A 469 -6.34 -2.83 -9.04
N LEU A 470 -6.81 -1.59 -8.86
CA LEU A 470 -5.98 -0.39 -9.00
C LEU A 470 -4.81 -0.40 -8.02
N PHE A 471 -5.05 -0.80 -6.78
CA PHE A 471 -3.99 -0.91 -5.77
C PHE A 471 -2.94 -1.96 -6.16
N LEU A 472 -3.35 -3.13 -6.68
CA LEU A 472 -2.41 -4.13 -7.23
C LEU A 472 -1.53 -3.55 -8.34
N VAL A 473 -2.12 -2.76 -9.23
CA VAL A 473 -1.40 -2.14 -10.36
C VAL A 473 -0.36 -1.11 -9.90
N GLY A 474 -0.57 -0.44 -8.76
CA GLY A 474 0.45 0.38 -8.10
C GLY A 474 1.48 -0.43 -7.31
N SER A 475 1.07 -1.59 -6.78
CA SER A 475 1.83 -2.41 -5.83
C SER A 475 2.44 -3.67 -6.46
N VAL A 476 2.81 -3.63 -7.75
CA VAL A 476 3.33 -4.78 -8.51
C VAL A 476 4.61 -5.40 -7.95
N CYS A 477 5.32 -4.70 -7.06
CA CYS A 477 6.51 -5.20 -6.37
C CYS A 477 6.23 -5.59 -4.91
N HIS A 478 5.06 -5.27 -4.38
CA HIS A 478 4.71 -5.35 -2.96
C HIS A 478 3.53 -6.29 -2.73
N LEU A 479 3.78 -7.57 -2.99
CA LEU A 479 2.84 -8.64 -2.73
C LEU A 479 3.41 -9.60 -1.68
N ALA A 480 2.51 -10.09 -0.84
CA ALA A 480 2.81 -11.17 0.10
C ALA A 480 1.83 -12.31 -0.14
N ALA A 481 2.35 -13.54 -0.16
CA ALA A 481 1.54 -14.75 -0.23
C ALA A 481 1.35 -15.32 1.16
N LYS A 482 0.25 -16.04 1.37
CA LYS A 482 0.03 -16.75 2.62
C LYS A 482 1.17 -17.72 2.89
N TYR A 483 1.62 -17.79 4.15
CA TYR A 483 2.65 -18.75 4.53
C TYR A 483 2.05 -20.16 4.57
N ASP A 484 2.52 -21.04 3.70
CA ASP A 484 2.08 -22.43 3.65
C ASP A 484 2.61 -23.20 4.86
N LEU A 485 1.71 -23.61 5.76
CA LEU A 485 2.07 -24.41 6.91
C LEU A 485 2.08 -25.90 6.54
N PRO A 486 3.19 -26.64 6.76
CA PRO A 486 3.20 -28.09 6.66
C PRO A 486 2.05 -28.73 7.44
N ALA A 487 1.30 -29.63 6.78
CA ALA A 487 0.16 -30.32 7.38
C ALA A 487 0.56 -31.21 8.58
N GLU A 488 1.78 -31.74 8.59
CA GLU A 488 2.31 -32.69 9.58
C GLU A 488 3.65 -32.21 10.17
N GLY A 489 3.95 -32.57 11.42
CA GLY A 489 5.28 -32.39 12.04
C GLY A 489 5.57 -31.09 12.79
N LEU A 490 4.83 -29.99 12.54
CA LEU A 490 5.03 -28.73 13.29
C LEU A 490 4.41 -28.77 14.70
N PRO A 491 5.14 -28.39 15.77
CA PRO A 491 4.58 -28.25 17.11
C PRO A 491 3.36 -27.31 17.15
N ALA A 492 2.39 -27.59 18.03
CA ALA A 492 1.15 -26.80 18.13
C ALA A 492 1.41 -25.32 18.44
N LYS A 493 2.48 -25.01 19.18
CA LYS A 493 2.93 -23.64 19.49
C LYS A 493 3.32 -22.88 18.21
N ASP A 494 4.08 -23.52 17.32
CA ASP A 494 4.51 -22.90 16.06
C ASP A 494 3.36 -22.76 15.07
N ARG A 495 2.46 -23.75 15.00
CA ARG A 495 1.23 -23.63 14.19
C ARG A 495 0.39 -22.43 14.59
N ARG A 496 0.26 -22.15 15.90
CA ARG A 496 -0.46 -20.96 16.39
C ARG A 496 0.29 -19.68 16.06
N ARG A 497 1.61 -19.65 16.25
CA ARG A 497 2.47 -18.49 15.96
C ARG A 497 2.42 -18.10 14.47
N LEU A 498 2.47 -19.08 13.58
CA LEU A 498 2.55 -18.86 12.14
C LEU A 498 1.17 -18.83 11.45
N LYS A 499 0.08 -18.99 12.20
CA LYS A 499 -1.28 -19.04 11.67
C LYS A 499 -1.60 -17.86 10.73
N TYR A 500 -1.14 -16.65 11.07
CA TYR A 500 -1.37 -15.42 10.31
C TYR A 500 -0.11 -14.89 9.61
N ALA A 501 0.90 -15.74 9.44
CA ALA A 501 2.12 -15.38 8.73
C ALA A 501 1.92 -15.31 7.21
N TYR A 502 2.76 -14.51 6.57
CA TYR A 502 2.89 -14.32 5.14
C TYR A 502 4.35 -14.45 4.70
N LYS A 503 4.57 -14.84 3.45
CA LYS A 503 5.86 -14.88 2.76
C LYS A 503 5.96 -13.66 1.85
N VAL A 504 7.06 -12.92 1.96
CA VAL A 504 7.40 -11.79 1.11
C VAL A 504 8.67 -12.13 0.35
N LEU A 505 8.73 -11.75 -0.93
CA LEU A 505 9.93 -11.95 -1.74
C LEU A 505 11.14 -11.23 -1.14
N GLY A 506 12.28 -11.93 -1.09
CA GLY A 506 13.52 -11.40 -0.51
C GLY A 506 13.59 -11.45 1.02
N ILE A 507 12.51 -11.78 1.72
CA ILE A 507 12.49 -11.94 3.18
C ILE A 507 12.41 -13.43 3.52
N GLN A 508 13.39 -13.92 4.27
CA GLN A 508 13.42 -15.33 4.71
C GLN A 508 12.49 -15.60 5.89
N GLU A 509 12.31 -14.61 6.77
CA GLU A 509 11.49 -14.73 7.98
C GLU A 509 9.99 -14.56 7.69
N PRO A 510 9.09 -15.18 8.48
CA PRO A 510 7.66 -14.97 8.36
C PRO A 510 7.29 -13.51 8.69
N VAL A 511 6.51 -12.89 7.81
CA VAL A 511 6.04 -11.51 7.94
C VAL A 511 4.57 -11.51 8.41
N PHE A 512 4.20 -10.53 9.23
CA PHE A 512 2.83 -10.41 9.76
C PHE A 512 2.17 -9.11 9.28
N ILE A 513 0.84 -9.05 9.27
CA ILE A 513 0.14 -7.78 9.04
C ILE A 513 0.13 -6.98 10.36
N ASP A 514 0.27 -5.66 10.27
CA ASP A 514 0.17 -4.76 11.44
C ASP A 514 -1.12 -5.03 12.22
N THR A 515 -1.01 -5.16 13.54
CA THR A 515 -2.13 -5.53 14.42
C THR A 515 -3.32 -4.58 14.39
N THR A 516 -3.12 -3.35 13.95
CA THR A 516 -4.17 -2.34 13.79
C THR A 516 -4.99 -2.53 12.51
N SER A 517 -4.48 -3.29 11.55
CA SER A 517 -5.17 -3.60 10.29
C SER A 517 -6.37 -4.51 10.52
N PRO A 518 -7.50 -4.30 9.83
CA PRO A 518 -8.63 -5.22 9.91
C PRO A 518 -8.31 -6.59 9.30
N LEU A 519 -7.29 -6.69 8.45
CA LEU A 519 -6.83 -7.94 7.84
C LEU A 519 -5.85 -8.73 8.73
N ALA A 520 -5.47 -8.22 9.90
CA ALA A 520 -4.43 -8.82 10.74
C ALA A 520 -4.75 -10.26 11.21
N ARG A 521 -6.04 -10.60 11.30
CA ARG A 521 -6.51 -11.93 11.71
C ARG A 521 -7.24 -12.67 10.58
N GLU A 522 -7.10 -12.18 9.35
CA GLU A 522 -7.68 -12.78 8.16
C GLU A 522 -6.65 -13.66 7.43
N ASN A 523 -7.12 -14.73 6.79
CA ASN A 523 -6.30 -15.68 6.04
C ASN A 523 -6.44 -15.46 4.53
N CYS A 524 -6.09 -14.26 4.07
CA CYS A 524 -6.05 -13.96 2.65
C CYS A 524 -4.93 -14.74 1.98
N SER A 525 -5.19 -15.31 0.80
CA SER A 525 -4.17 -16.04 0.02
C SER A 525 -3.06 -15.12 -0.46
N PHE A 526 -3.43 -13.94 -0.96
CA PHE A 526 -2.52 -12.90 -1.38
C PHE A 526 -2.95 -11.53 -0.85
N VAL A 527 -1.98 -10.72 -0.48
CA VAL A 527 -2.19 -9.33 -0.07
C VAL A 527 -1.18 -8.41 -0.74
N ALA A 528 -1.61 -7.20 -1.09
CA ALA A 528 -0.75 -6.09 -1.46
C ALA A 528 -0.56 -5.15 -0.28
N PHE A 529 0.59 -4.49 -0.19
CA PHE A 529 0.92 -3.58 0.91
C PHE A 529 1.69 -2.34 0.43
N THR A 530 1.68 -1.24 1.18
CA THR A 530 2.49 -0.06 0.81
C THR A 530 3.90 -0.12 1.37
N GLU A 531 4.04 -0.53 2.63
CA GLU A 531 5.30 -0.52 3.37
C GLU A 531 5.53 -1.83 4.11
N LEU A 532 6.77 -2.31 4.05
CA LEU A 532 7.30 -3.37 4.91
C LEU A 532 8.18 -2.70 5.97
N HIS A 533 7.75 -2.77 7.22
CA HIS A 533 8.47 -2.22 8.35
C HIS A 533 9.13 -3.33 9.16
N THR A 534 10.42 -3.18 9.42
CA THR A 534 11.18 -4.13 10.25
C THR A 534 11.55 -3.45 11.57
N SER A 535 10.92 -3.89 12.67
CA SER A 535 11.33 -3.53 14.04
C SER A 535 12.02 -4.75 14.68
N SER A 536 11.42 -5.35 15.71
CA SER A 536 11.79 -6.66 16.23
C SER A 536 11.27 -7.81 15.37
N LYS A 537 10.15 -7.59 14.66
CA LYS A 537 9.56 -8.50 13.67
C LYS A 537 9.15 -7.71 12.44
N PRO A 538 9.28 -8.27 11.23
CA PRO A 538 8.79 -7.63 10.02
C PRO A 538 7.26 -7.62 9.99
N TYR A 539 6.66 -6.48 9.66
CA TYR A 539 5.22 -6.34 9.50
C TYR A 539 4.81 -5.46 8.31
N LEU A 540 3.63 -5.75 7.75
CA LEU A 540 3.03 -5.07 6.60
C LEU A 540 2.07 -3.97 7.05
N ARG A 541 2.11 -2.82 6.38
CA ARG A 541 1.17 -1.71 6.57
C ARG A 541 0.42 -1.33 5.30
N ASN A 542 -0.79 -0.80 5.50
CA ASN A 542 -1.74 -0.40 4.47
C ASN A 542 -2.01 -1.56 3.49
N VAL A 543 -2.60 -2.62 4.03
CA VAL A 543 -2.78 -3.90 3.38
C VAL A 543 -4.16 -4.01 2.74
N CYS A 544 -4.19 -4.63 1.56
CA CYS A 544 -5.39 -4.90 0.78
C CYS A 544 -5.34 -6.35 0.26
N ALA A 545 -6.44 -7.09 0.36
CA ALA A 545 -6.51 -8.46 -0.12
C ALA A 545 -6.58 -8.49 -1.66
N ILE A 546 -5.82 -9.38 -2.30
CA ILE A 546 -5.71 -9.47 -3.76
C ILE A 546 -6.14 -10.86 -4.24
N ASN A 547 -6.89 -10.92 -5.33
CA ASN A 547 -7.13 -12.17 -6.02
C ASN A 547 -5.90 -12.51 -6.89
N PRO A 548 -5.23 -13.66 -6.67
CA PRO A 548 -4.03 -14.02 -7.43
C PRO A 548 -4.29 -14.16 -8.94
N ALA A 549 -5.53 -14.43 -9.36
CA ALA A 549 -5.92 -14.50 -10.77
C ALA A 549 -5.71 -13.17 -11.53
N TRP A 550 -5.65 -12.04 -10.82
CA TRP A 550 -5.45 -10.73 -11.43
C TRP A 550 -3.98 -10.45 -11.80
N ILE A 551 -3.02 -11.12 -11.15
CA ILE A 551 -1.59 -10.83 -11.27
C ILE A 551 -1.09 -10.96 -12.72
N PRO A 552 -1.40 -12.04 -13.47
CA PRO A 552 -0.95 -12.15 -14.86
C PRO A 552 -1.46 -11.03 -15.79
N PHE A 553 -2.60 -10.42 -15.46
CA PHE A 553 -3.22 -9.36 -16.27
C PHE A 553 -2.78 -7.96 -15.85
N LEU A 554 -2.68 -7.73 -14.55
CA LEU A 554 -2.45 -6.41 -13.96
C LEU A 554 -0.98 -6.13 -13.65
N ALA A 555 -0.16 -7.17 -13.51
CA ALA A 555 1.28 -7.10 -13.28
C ALA A 555 2.05 -7.97 -14.30
N PRO A 556 1.89 -7.73 -15.62
CA PRO A 556 2.32 -8.67 -16.64
C PRO A 556 3.85 -8.85 -16.77
N ARG A 557 4.63 -8.00 -16.09
CA ARG A 557 6.10 -8.01 -16.08
C ARG A 557 6.68 -8.60 -14.79
N SER A 558 5.84 -9.07 -13.87
CA SER A 558 6.25 -9.48 -12.50
C SER A 558 5.92 -10.93 -12.19
N TYR A 559 5.70 -11.76 -13.21
CA TYR A 559 5.44 -13.18 -13.06
C TYR A 559 6.23 -14.02 -14.07
N ARG A 560 6.48 -15.27 -13.72
CA ARG A 560 7.08 -16.32 -14.56
C ARG A 560 6.06 -17.43 -14.78
N VAL A 561 6.16 -18.10 -15.91
CA VAL A 561 5.34 -19.26 -16.24
C VAL A 561 6.21 -20.45 -16.61
N GLU A 562 5.82 -21.63 -16.18
CA GLU A 562 6.44 -22.91 -16.55
C GLU A 562 5.37 -23.87 -17.09
N GLY A 563 5.68 -24.55 -18.19
CA GLY A 563 4.81 -25.57 -18.79
C GLY A 563 3.51 -25.01 -19.37
N VAL A 564 3.60 -24.11 -20.35
CA VAL A 564 2.45 -23.51 -21.04
C VAL A 564 1.89 -24.47 -22.08
N CYS A 565 0.58 -24.63 -22.10
CA CYS A 565 -0.08 -25.47 -23.10
C CYS A 565 -0.34 -24.68 -24.38
N THR A 566 0.26 -25.12 -25.48
CA THR A 566 0.13 -24.46 -26.79
C THR A 566 -0.73 -25.25 -27.78
N MET A 567 -0.84 -26.56 -27.59
CA MET A 567 -1.56 -27.49 -28.48
C MET A 567 -2.78 -28.11 -27.77
N GLU A 568 -3.75 -28.54 -28.57
CA GLU A 568 -4.81 -29.45 -28.10
C GLU A 568 -4.23 -30.88 -27.95
N SER A 569 -4.48 -31.56 -26.83
CA SER A 569 -4.23 -32.99 -26.69
C SER A 569 -4.97 -33.80 -27.77
N SER A 570 -4.41 -34.93 -28.18
CA SER A 570 -4.87 -35.70 -29.34
C SER A 570 -6.13 -36.53 -29.11
N GLU A 571 -6.72 -36.50 -27.92
CA GLU A 571 -7.90 -37.31 -27.56
C GLU A 571 -8.99 -36.45 -26.92
N THR A 572 -9.78 -35.77 -27.74
CA THR A 572 -11.12 -35.32 -27.32
C THR A 572 -12.08 -35.72 -28.42
N VAL A 573 -12.61 -36.93 -28.26
CA VAL A 573 -13.72 -37.47 -29.04
C VAL A 573 -14.97 -36.66 -28.74
N LEU A 574 -15.75 -36.42 -29.79
CA LEU A 574 -17.01 -35.69 -29.81
C LEU A 574 -17.96 -36.11 -28.68
N THR A 575 -18.20 -35.20 -27.73
CA THR A 575 -19.53 -35.05 -27.12
C THR A 575 -19.94 -33.59 -27.25
N THR A 576 -20.95 -33.37 -28.06
CA THR A 576 -21.68 -32.12 -28.19
C THR A 576 -22.37 -31.82 -26.86
N GLU A 577 -21.79 -30.92 -26.08
CA GLU A 577 -22.46 -29.94 -25.21
C GLU A 577 -21.42 -28.94 -24.73
N VAL A 578 -21.34 -27.79 -25.42
CA VAL A 578 -20.45 -26.68 -25.05
C VAL A 578 -21.09 -25.95 -23.87
N THR A 579 -20.77 -26.38 -22.66
CA THR A 579 -20.94 -25.53 -21.47
C THR A 579 -19.68 -24.71 -21.32
N THR A 580 -19.74 -23.44 -21.72
CA THR A 580 -18.74 -22.43 -21.41
C THR A 580 -18.39 -22.53 -19.91
N PRO A 581 -17.13 -22.77 -19.50
CA PRO A 581 -16.78 -22.63 -18.10
C PRO A 581 -16.94 -21.15 -17.75
N GLN A 582 -18.00 -20.82 -17.02
CA GLN A 582 -18.10 -19.53 -16.40
C GLN A 582 -16.87 -19.37 -15.49
N LEU A 583 -16.05 -18.35 -15.74
CA LEU A 583 -15.28 -17.73 -14.66
C LEU A 583 -16.28 -17.53 -13.52
N VAL A 584 -16.02 -18.15 -12.37
CA VAL A 584 -16.89 -18.14 -11.20
C VAL A 584 -17.29 -16.70 -10.90
N ALA A 585 -18.49 -16.34 -11.34
CA ALA A 585 -19.20 -15.16 -10.90
C ALA A 585 -19.91 -15.60 -9.62
N SER A 586 -19.46 -15.09 -8.48
CA SER A 586 -20.14 -15.28 -7.21
C SER A 586 -21.43 -14.46 -7.20
N THR A 587 -22.51 -15.09 -7.64
CA THR A 587 -23.88 -14.69 -7.28
C THR A 587 -24.53 -15.82 -6.49
N GLU A 588 -25.40 -15.43 -5.54
CA GLU A 588 -26.13 -16.21 -4.52
C GLU A 588 -25.39 -16.27 -3.17
N GLY A 589 -25.95 -15.92 -2.03
CA GLY A 589 -27.34 -15.73 -1.60
C GLY A 589 -27.37 -16.12 -0.13
N GLU A 590 -27.94 -15.29 0.75
CA GLU A 590 -28.00 -15.52 2.20
C GLU A 590 -28.55 -16.92 2.54
N LYS A 591 -27.79 -17.72 3.29
CA LYS A 591 -28.25 -18.53 4.43
C LYS A 591 -27.14 -19.30 5.16
N ASP A 592 -27.13 -19.09 6.47
CA ASP A 592 -26.59 -19.87 7.59
C ASP A 592 -25.19 -20.51 7.57
N CYS A 593 -24.41 -20.05 8.54
CA CYS A 593 -23.02 -20.39 8.80
C CYS A 593 -22.90 -21.64 9.69
N LYS A 594 -22.42 -22.76 9.13
CA LYS A 594 -21.80 -23.86 9.90
C LYS A 594 -20.47 -24.30 9.27
N LYS A 595 -19.40 -24.09 10.05
CA LYS A 595 -18.03 -24.68 10.02
C LYS A 595 -17.65 -25.45 8.74
N ARG A 596 -16.85 -24.84 7.85
CA ARG A 596 -16.11 -25.54 6.78
C ARG A 596 -14.76 -26.07 7.29
N LYS A 597 -14.43 -27.31 6.89
CA LYS A 597 -13.16 -28.02 7.14
C LYS A 597 -12.00 -27.43 6.29
N PRO A 598 -10.72 -27.72 6.62
CA PRO A 598 -9.57 -27.21 5.87
C PRO A 598 -9.58 -27.73 4.43
N GLU A 599 -9.27 -26.84 3.49
CA GLU A 599 -9.19 -27.09 2.04
C GLU A 599 -8.14 -28.18 1.73
N GLU A 600 -8.55 -29.21 0.98
CA GLU A 600 -7.64 -30.18 0.37
C GLU A 600 -6.80 -29.49 -0.72
N LYS A 601 -5.51 -29.87 -0.81
CA LYS A 601 -4.58 -29.37 -1.83
C LYS A 601 -5.19 -29.49 -3.24
N PRO A 602 -4.98 -28.53 -4.14
CA PRO A 602 -5.51 -28.60 -5.49
C PRO A 602 -4.92 -29.81 -6.23
N SER A 603 -5.80 -30.77 -6.54
CA SER A 603 -5.53 -31.85 -7.50
C SER A 603 -5.39 -31.23 -8.89
N TYR A 604 -4.18 -31.30 -9.48
CA TYR A 604 -3.94 -30.82 -10.83
C TYR A 604 -4.69 -31.72 -11.83
N PRO A 605 -5.48 -31.16 -12.76
CA PRO A 605 -6.12 -31.97 -13.80
C PRO A 605 -5.04 -32.68 -14.64
N ASN A 606 -5.22 -33.99 -14.86
CA ASN A 606 -4.28 -34.81 -15.64
C ASN A 606 -4.12 -34.33 -17.10
N GLU A 607 -5.08 -33.57 -17.62
CA GLU A 607 -5.03 -32.96 -18.94
C GLU A 607 -5.12 -31.44 -18.84
N CYS A 608 -4.18 -30.75 -19.47
CA CYS A 608 -4.17 -29.30 -19.49
C CYS A 608 -5.12 -28.77 -20.59
N PRO A 609 -6.06 -27.87 -20.26
CA PRO A 609 -7.02 -27.37 -21.22
C PRO A 609 -6.35 -26.57 -22.34
N PRO A 610 -6.90 -26.59 -23.57
CA PRO A 610 -6.32 -25.87 -24.70
C PRO A 610 -6.52 -24.36 -24.55
N PRO A 611 -5.63 -23.55 -25.16
CA PRO A 611 -5.82 -22.10 -25.22
C PRO A 611 -7.13 -21.71 -25.90
N PHE A 612 -7.64 -20.53 -25.57
CA PHE A 612 -8.81 -19.96 -26.23
C PHE A 612 -8.72 -18.43 -26.26
N TYR A 613 -9.47 -17.79 -27.15
CA TYR A 613 -9.57 -16.33 -27.19
C TYR A 613 -10.68 -15.88 -26.24
N ASP A 614 -10.37 -14.96 -25.33
CA ASP A 614 -11.33 -14.35 -24.43
C ASP A 614 -11.78 -12.97 -24.97
N PRO A 615 -13.04 -12.84 -25.43
CA PRO A 615 -13.56 -11.57 -25.94
C PRO A 615 -13.63 -10.47 -24.88
N LYS A 616 -13.70 -10.81 -23.58
CA LYS A 616 -13.80 -9.80 -22.50
C LYS A 616 -12.48 -9.06 -22.31
N HIS A 617 -11.38 -9.80 -22.34
CA HIS A 617 -10.02 -9.26 -22.14
C HIS A 617 -9.30 -8.94 -23.46
N ASP A 618 -9.90 -9.28 -24.61
CA ASP A 618 -9.31 -9.11 -25.94
C ASP A 618 -7.92 -9.73 -26.06
N THR A 619 -7.77 -10.96 -25.57
CA THR A 619 -6.50 -11.69 -25.58
C THR A 619 -6.73 -13.18 -25.72
N VAL A 620 -5.76 -13.88 -26.28
CA VAL A 620 -5.67 -15.33 -26.13
C VAL A 620 -5.26 -15.65 -24.70
N LEU A 621 -5.89 -16.65 -24.09
CA LEU A 621 -5.58 -17.19 -22.79
C LEU A 621 -5.01 -18.59 -22.96
N ALA A 622 -3.88 -18.86 -22.33
CA ALA A 622 -3.25 -20.17 -22.30
C ALA A 622 -3.14 -20.67 -20.86
N TYR A 623 -3.45 -21.95 -20.64
CA TYR A 623 -3.27 -22.58 -19.35
C TYR A 623 -1.79 -22.79 -19.06
N ALA A 624 -1.40 -22.45 -17.85
CA ALA A 624 -0.05 -22.62 -17.33
C ALA A 624 -0.04 -23.68 -16.23
N LYS A 625 0.87 -24.65 -16.31
CA LYS A 625 1.03 -25.67 -15.26
C LYS A 625 1.49 -25.06 -13.94
N ARG A 626 2.44 -24.13 -13.98
CA ARG A 626 2.93 -23.41 -12.82
C ARG A 626 3.13 -21.93 -13.14
N VAL A 627 2.73 -21.07 -12.22
CA VAL A 627 2.87 -19.62 -12.35
C VAL A 627 3.47 -19.10 -11.06
N TYR A 628 4.53 -18.31 -11.15
CA TYR A 628 5.22 -17.75 -10.00
C TYR A 628 5.22 -16.23 -10.10
N PHE A 629 4.81 -15.54 -9.04
CA PHE A 629 5.09 -14.12 -8.89
C PHE A 629 6.55 -13.94 -8.45
N ILE A 630 7.29 -13.09 -9.15
CA ILE A 630 8.75 -12.92 -8.97
C ILE A 630 9.13 -11.47 -8.62
N GLY A 631 8.16 -10.55 -8.59
CA GLY A 631 8.40 -9.14 -8.31
C GLY A 631 9.23 -8.46 -9.40
N ALA A 632 9.92 -7.38 -9.04
CA ALA A 632 10.81 -6.63 -9.95
C ALA A 632 12.28 -6.60 -9.51
N ASP A 633 12.56 -6.91 -8.24
CA ASP A 633 13.89 -6.72 -7.65
C ASP A 633 14.78 -7.99 -7.67
N LEU A 634 14.24 -9.18 -7.97
CA LEU A 634 14.92 -10.48 -7.76
C LEU A 634 15.31 -11.27 -9.03
N ALA A 635 15.16 -10.69 -10.22
CA ALA A 635 15.33 -11.40 -11.49
C ALA A 635 16.73 -12.01 -11.76
N GLU A 636 17.76 -11.69 -10.96
CA GLU A 636 19.16 -12.12 -11.23
C GLU A 636 19.74 -13.19 -10.30
N MET A 637 19.02 -13.68 -9.28
CA MET A 637 19.54 -14.77 -8.42
C MET A 637 19.35 -16.17 -9.01
N ASN A 638 19.57 -16.34 -10.32
CA ASN A 638 19.52 -17.65 -10.99
C ASN A 638 20.77 -18.51 -10.76
N SER A 639 21.77 -18.07 -9.99
CA SER A 639 23.02 -18.81 -9.75
C SER A 639 22.98 -19.79 -8.57
N LEU A 640 21.91 -19.82 -7.76
CA LEU A 640 21.88 -20.57 -6.49
C LEU A 640 20.72 -21.57 -6.30
N GLY A 641 19.87 -21.79 -7.31
CA GLY A 641 18.90 -22.91 -7.28
C GLY A 641 17.80 -22.84 -6.21
N VAL A 642 17.58 -21.69 -5.58
CA VAL A 642 16.47 -21.48 -4.62
C VAL A 642 15.23 -21.04 -5.39
N GLU A 643 14.07 -21.67 -5.14
CA GLU A 643 12.78 -21.24 -5.70
C GLU A 643 12.45 -19.80 -5.27
N THR A 644 12.77 -18.82 -6.11
CA THR A 644 12.74 -17.37 -5.80
C THR A 644 11.37 -16.69 -6.01
N GLY A 645 10.29 -17.47 -6.18
CA GLY A 645 8.95 -16.94 -6.48
C GLY A 645 7.89 -17.25 -5.42
N LEU A 646 6.78 -16.52 -5.46
CA LEU A 646 5.54 -16.87 -4.77
C LEU A 646 4.66 -17.64 -5.74
N GLU A 647 4.35 -18.91 -5.46
CA GLU A 647 3.51 -19.73 -6.32
C GLU A 647 2.08 -19.17 -6.36
N LEU A 648 1.56 -19.00 -7.57
CA LEU A 648 0.17 -18.66 -7.81
C LEU A 648 -0.62 -19.94 -8.06
N PRO A 649 -1.93 -19.97 -7.73
CA PRO A 649 -2.80 -21.06 -8.14
C PRO A 649 -2.73 -21.32 -9.64
N ALA A 650 -3.11 -22.52 -10.07
CA ALA A 650 -3.20 -22.83 -11.50
C ALA A 650 -4.19 -21.89 -12.20
N LEU A 651 -3.72 -21.15 -13.21
CA LEU A 651 -4.42 -20.03 -13.81
C LEU A 651 -4.26 -19.99 -15.32
N TYR A 652 -5.26 -19.43 -16.00
CA TYR A 652 -5.11 -18.98 -17.38
C TYR A 652 -4.31 -17.68 -17.41
N THR A 653 -3.33 -17.62 -18.31
CA THR A 653 -2.44 -16.47 -18.46
C THR A 653 -2.63 -15.81 -19.83
N PRO A 654 -2.50 -14.48 -19.93
CA PRO A 654 -2.49 -13.79 -21.22
C PRO A 654 -1.41 -14.34 -22.16
N PHE A 655 -1.74 -14.42 -23.45
CA PHE A 655 -0.90 -15.01 -24.45
C PHE A 655 -0.88 -14.14 -25.73
N PRO A 656 0.28 -13.67 -26.22
CA PRO A 656 1.61 -14.18 -25.92
C PRO A 656 2.09 -13.73 -24.55
N LEU A 657 2.89 -14.59 -23.92
CA LEU A 657 3.66 -14.19 -22.75
C LEU A 657 4.61 -13.05 -23.14
N THR A 658 4.91 -12.16 -22.20
CA THR A 658 5.84 -11.05 -22.42
C THR A 658 6.87 -10.97 -21.31
N GLY A 659 8.07 -10.50 -21.63
CA GLY A 659 9.13 -10.30 -20.63
C GLY A 659 9.59 -11.60 -20.02
N GLU A 660 9.78 -11.62 -18.70
CA GLU A 660 10.34 -12.78 -17.98
C GLU A 660 9.44 -14.03 -18.08
N ALA A 661 8.12 -13.86 -18.10
CA ALA A 661 7.17 -14.94 -18.33
C ALA A 661 7.43 -15.68 -19.65
N SER A 662 7.82 -14.94 -20.69
CA SER A 662 8.08 -15.47 -22.02
C SER A 662 9.45 -16.15 -22.10
N CYS A 663 10.50 -15.51 -21.57
CA CYS A 663 11.87 -16.02 -21.61
C CYS A 663 12.02 -17.39 -20.93
N ALA A 664 11.29 -17.65 -19.86
CA ALA A 664 11.36 -18.91 -19.12
C ALA A 664 10.54 -20.06 -19.75
N ALA A 665 9.61 -19.74 -20.66
CA ALA A 665 8.67 -20.71 -21.23
C ALA A 665 8.99 -21.05 -22.70
N LEU A 666 8.48 -20.26 -23.65
CA LEU A 666 8.59 -20.50 -25.10
C LEU A 666 9.49 -19.49 -25.83
N GLY A 667 9.79 -18.35 -25.21
CA GLY A 667 10.42 -17.20 -25.85
C GLY A 667 9.44 -16.33 -26.67
N ASP A 668 9.77 -15.04 -26.81
CA ASP A 668 8.85 -14.00 -27.31
C ASP A 668 8.31 -14.30 -28.71
N ARG A 669 9.18 -14.78 -29.60
CA ARG A 669 8.80 -15.05 -30.99
C ARG A 669 7.82 -16.22 -31.08
N GLU A 670 8.08 -17.29 -30.36
CA GLU A 670 7.24 -18.48 -30.42
C GLU A 670 5.92 -18.29 -29.69
N ALA A 671 5.94 -17.58 -28.54
CA ALA A 671 4.73 -17.15 -27.86
C ALA A 671 3.82 -16.31 -28.79
N LEU A 672 4.40 -15.35 -29.53
CA LEU A 672 3.65 -14.55 -30.50
C LEU A 672 3.07 -15.41 -31.62
N ILE A 673 3.84 -16.34 -32.19
CA ILE A 673 3.36 -17.26 -33.23
C ILE A 673 2.13 -18.03 -32.75
N TRP A 674 2.19 -18.63 -31.57
CA TRP A 674 1.07 -19.39 -31.03
C TRP A 674 -0.14 -18.50 -30.71
N SER A 675 0.07 -17.28 -30.22
CA SER A 675 -1.03 -16.34 -29.95
C SER A 675 -1.74 -15.94 -31.24
N VAL A 676 -0.98 -15.60 -32.29
CA VAL A 676 -1.55 -15.29 -33.61
C VAL A 676 -2.32 -16.48 -34.16
N ARG A 677 -1.83 -17.71 -33.99
CA ARG A 677 -2.53 -18.93 -34.44
C ARG A 677 -3.87 -19.11 -33.74
N TRP A 678 -3.91 -18.99 -32.42
CA TRP A 678 -5.13 -19.12 -31.64
C TRP A 678 -6.12 -17.96 -31.90
N PHE A 679 -5.62 -16.74 -32.08
CA PHE A 679 -6.44 -15.60 -32.46
C PHE A 679 -7.02 -15.76 -33.88
N ALA A 680 -6.21 -16.20 -34.86
CA ALA A 680 -6.67 -16.46 -36.22
C ALA A 680 -7.76 -17.55 -36.26
N ARG A 681 -7.59 -18.60 -35.44
CA ARG A 681 -8.64 -19.61 -35.25
C ARG A 681 -9.91 -19.00 -34.69
N ALA A 682 -9.81 -18.24 -33.60
CA ALA A 682 -10.96 -17.60 -32.97
C ALA A 682 -11.68 -16.62 -33.93
N LEU A 683 -10.94 -15.94 -34.79
CA LEU A 683 -11.48 -15.06 -35.83
C LEU A 683 -12.35 -15.84 -36.83
N LEU A 684 -11.85 -16.98 -37.32
CA LEU A 684 -12.57 -17.86 -38.26
C LEU A 684 -13.70 -18.66 -37.60
N GLU A 685 -13.64 -18.88 -36.29
CA GLU A 685 -14.74 -19.47 -35.51
C GLU A 685 -15.84 -18.44 -35.18
N GLY A 686 -15.62 -17.15 -35.50
CA GLY A 686 -16.57 -16.08 -35.21
C GLY A 686 -16.54 -15.57 -33.77
N ASN A 687 -15.60 -16.05 -32.93
CA ASN A 687 -15.51 -15.69 -31.52
C ASN A 687 -15.00 -14.26 -31.28
N VAL A 688 -14.28 -13.69 -32.25
CA VAL A 688 -13.75 -12.30 -32.17
C VAL A 688 -14.84 -11.25 -32.42
N TYR A 689 -15.79 -11.56 -33.32
CA TYR A 689 -16.89 -10.69 -33.69
C TYR A 689 -18.23 -11.43 -33.50
N PRO A 690 -18.71 -11.56 -32.24
CA PRO A 690 -19.93 -12.31 -31.94
C PRO A 690 -21.20 -11.65 -32.52
N ASP A 691 -21.18 -10.34 -32.74
CA ASP A 691 -22.28 -9.62 -33.36
C ASP A 691 -22.36 -9.90 -34.87
N LYS A 692 -23.55 -10.30 -35.35
CA LYS A 692 -23.85 -10.62 -36.77
C LYS A 692 -23.80 -9.41 -37.73
N LYS A 693 -23.15 -8.32 -37.36
CA LYS A 693 -23.08 -7.11 -38.19
C LYS A 693 -21.77 -6.99 -38.97
N GLN A 694 -20.75 -7.79 -38.64
CA GLN A 694 -19.40 -7.70 -39.18
C GLN A 694 -18.93 -9.05 -39.74
N LEU A 695 -17.69 -9.48 -39.44
CA LEU A 695 -17.13 -10.76 -39.90
C LEU A 695 -17.93 -11.99 -39.44
N GLY A 696 -18.76 -11.87 -38.39
CA GLY A 696 -19.67 -12.93 -37.93
C GLY A 696 -20.75 -13.34 -38.94
N ASN A 697 -20.95 -12.60 -40.04
CA ASN A 697 -21.80 -13.05 -41.16
C ASN A 697 -21.11 -14.09 -42.06
N TRP A 698 -19.79 -14.03 -42.16
CA TRP A 698 -18.99 -14.87 -43.04
C TRP A 698 -18.41 -16.07 -42.30
N PHE A 699 -17.87 -15.85 -41.10
CA PHE A 699 -17.16 -16.86 -40.33
C PHE A 699 -17.96 -17.22 -39.07
N PRO A 700 -18.17 -18.51 -38.75
CA PRO A 700 -17.66 -19.72 -39.44
C PRO A 700 -18.54 -20.24 -40.60
N LYS A 701 -19.65 -19.56 -40.94
CA LYS A 701 -20.73 -20.12 -41.76
C LYS A 701 -20.38 -20.43 -43.22
N GLU A 702 -19.59 -19.57 -43.85
CA GLU A 702 -19.32 -19.59 -45.30
C GLU A 702 -17.96 -20.22 -45.65
N LEU A 703 -17.34 -20.92 -44.70
CA LEU A 703 -16.04 -21.59 -44.90
C LEU A 703 -16.11 -22.72 -45.92
N LYS A 704 -15.04 -22.92 -46.70
CA LYS A 704 -14.89 -24.12 -47.55
C LYS A 704 -15.01 -25.39 -46.69
N THR A 705 -15.75 -26.39 -47.17
CA THR A 705 -15.93 -27.67 -46.46
C THR A 705 -14.60 -28.38 -46.13
N SER A 706 -13.56 -28.17 -46.94
CA SER A 706 -12.22 -28.72 -46.74
C SER A 706 -11.35 -27.94 -45.73
N MET A 707 -11.84 -26.81 -45.19
CA MET A 707 -11.08 -25.85 -44.37
C MET A 707 -11.75 -25.64 -43.01
N HIS A 708 -11.39 -26.47 -42.03
CA HIS A 708 -11.83 -26.28 -40.64
C HIS A 708 -10.86 -25.37 -39.86
N PRO A 709 -11.33 -24.40 -39.03
CA PRO A 709 -10.45 -23.48 -38.29
C PRO A 709 -9.38 -24.16 -37.41
N ARG A 710 -9.68 -25.34 -36.86
CA ARG A 710 -8.73 -26.20 -36.10
C ARG A 710 -7.43 -26.54 -36.85
N ILE A 711 -7.42 -26.48 -38.18
CA ILE A 711 -6.23 -26.71 -39.00
C ILE A 711 -5.11 -25.72 -38.62
N ILE A 712 -5.45 -24.50 -38.18
CA ILE A 712 -4.47 -23.46 -37.82
C ILE A 712 -3.60 -23.87 -36.63
N THR A 713 -4.16 -24.59 -35.64
CA THR A 713 -3.48 -24.93 -34.38
C THR A 713 -2.80 -26.30 -34.42
N ARG A 714 -2.99 -27.10 -35.48
CA ARG A 714 -2.38 -28.43 -35.65
C ARG A 714 -1.13 -28.37 -36.53
N SER A 715 -0.17 -29.27 -36.30
CA SER A 715 1.11 -29.32 -37.03
C SER A 715 0.95 -29.59 -38.53
N TRP A 716 0.08 -30.54 -38.90
CA TRP A 716 -0.18 -30.89 -40.30
C TRP A 716 -0.86 -29.78 -41.10
N GLY A 717 -1.63 -28.91 -40.43
CA GLY A 717 -2.35 -27.81 -41.08
C GLY A 717 -1.44 -26.66 -41.52
N LEU A 718 -0.28 -26.51 -40.88
CA LEU A 718 0.73 -25.50 -41.23
C LEU A 718 1.31 -25.67 -42.63
N GLY A 719 1.13 -26.83 -43.27
CA GLY A 719 1.57 -27.07 -44.65
C GLY A 719 0.76 -26.31 -45.71
N ARG A 720 -0.51 -25.99 -45.43
CA ARG A 720 -1.45 -25.37 -46.38
C ARG A 720 -1.10 -23.91 -46.67
N SER A 721 -1.23 -23.50 -47.94
CA SER A 721 -0.88 -22.14 -48.39
C SER A 721 -1.80 -21.09 -47.76
N GLU A 722 -3.09 -21.41 -47.57
CA GLU A 722 -4.08 -20.52 -46.95
C GLU A 722 -3.73 -20.20 -45.49
N VAL A 723 -3.32 -21.22 -44.73
CA VAL A 723 -2.90 -21.08 -43.33
C VAL A 723 -1.60 -20.29 -43.23
N LYS A 724 -0.60 -20.63 -44.05
CA LYS A 724 0.69 -19.91 -44.09
C LYS A 724 0.50 -18.44 -44.46
N GLY A 725 -0.34 -18.15 -45.46
CA GLY A 725 -0.63 -16.79 -45.90
C GLY A 725 -1.23 -15.94 -44.79
N LEU A 726 -2.30 -16.45 -44.16
CA LEU A 726 -2.99 -15.77 -43.07
C LEU A 726 -2.06 -15.49 -41.88
N ILE A 727 -1.37 -16.52 -41.38
CA ILE A 727 -0.48 -16.39 -40.21
C ILE A 727 0.71 -15.48 -40.51
N LYS A 728 1.33 -15.58 -41.70
CA LYS A 728 2.44 -14.71 -42.10
C LYS A 728 2.02 -13.25 -42.14
N LYS A 729 0.84 -12.94 -42.71
CA LYS A 729 0.32 -11.57 -42.80
C LYS A 729 0.03 -11.01 -41.41
N MET A 730 -0.65 -11.77 -40.54
CA MET A 730 -0.93 -11.36 -39.16
C MET A 730 0.35 -11.16 -38.34
N LEU A 731 1.34 -12.05 -38.46
CA LEU A 731 2.63 -11.91 -37.77
C LEU A 731 3.41 -10.68 -38.21
N SER A 732 3.34 -10.29 -39.49
CA SER A 732 4.07 -9.13 -40.02
C SER A 732 3.69 -7.82 -39.33
N LYS A 733 2.44 -7.72 -38.85
CA LYS A 733 1.89 -6.58 -38.12
C LYS A 733 1.60 -6.90 -36.64
N LYS A 734 2.03 -8.08 -36.15
CA LYS A 734 1.82 -8.59 -34.77
C LYS A 734 0.33 -8.59 -34.34
N VAL A 735 -0.57 -8.97 -35.24
CA VAL A 735 -2.02 -8.99 -35.01
C VAL A 735 -2.43 -10.26 -34.27
N ASN A 736 -2.80 -10.12 -33.00
CA ASN A 736 -3.13 -11.21 -32.09
C ASN A 736 -4.34 -10.92 -31.18
N SER A 737 -5.04 -9.80 -31.43
CA SER A 737 -6.21 -9.34 -30.70
C SER A 737 -7.14 -8.58 -31.64
N LYS A 738 -8.39 -8.36 -31.23
CA LYS A 738 -9.36 -7.54 -31.95
C LYS A 738 -8.85 -6.11 -32.09
N CYS A 739 -8.33 -5.52 -31.01
CA CYS A 739 -7.79 -4.16 -31.02
C CYS A 739 -6.61 -4.02 -31.99
N SER A 740 -5.67 -4.98 -32.01
CA SER A 740 -4.53 -4.94 -32.95
C SER A 740 -4.98 -5.13 -34.41
N LEU A 741 -6.03 -5.92 -34.65
CA LEU A 741 -6.64 -6.08 -35.96
C LEU A 741 -7.34 -4.79 -36.42
N GLU A 742 -8.16 -4.17 -35.57
CA GLU A 742 -8.87 -2.93 -35.87
C GLU A 742 -7.90 -1.76 -36.12
N ALA A 743 -6.81 -1.67 -35.35
CA ALA A 743 -5.75 -0.68 -35.59
C ALA A 743 -5.10 -0.85 -36.96
N CYS A 744 -4.82 -2.09 -37.37
CA CYS A 744 -4.28 -2.38 -38.71
C CYS A 744 -5.29 -2.06 -39.81
N LEU A 745 -6.59 -2.31 -39.60
CA LEU A 745 -7.64 -1.97 -40.55
C LEU A 745 -7.86 -0.46 -40.70
N ALA A 746 -7.61 0.31 -39.64
CA ALA A 746 -7.64 1.76 -39.68
C ALA A 746 -6.47 2.35 -40.49
N GLU A 747 -5.28 1.71 -40.45
CA GLU A 747 -4.13 2.07 -41.28
C GLU A 747 -4.29 1.60 -42.74
N ASP A 748 -4.72 0.36 -42.93
CA ASP A 748 -4.89 -0.31 -44.23
C ASP A 748 -6.26 -1.01 -44.29
N SER A 749 -7.21 -0.33 -44.93
CA SER A 749 -8.58 -0.85 -45.08
C SER A 749 -8.68 -2.18 -45.83
N THR A 750 -7.64 -2.63 -46.53
CA THR A 750 -7.62 -3.91 -47.26
C THR A 750 -6.92 -5.03 -46.49
N PHE A 751 -6.39 -4.75 -45.30
CA PHE A 751 -5.59 -5.68 -44.51
C PHE A 751 -6.33 -7.00 -44.21
N LEU A 752 -5.76 -8.17 -44.53
CA LEU A 752 -6.35 -9.52 -44.41
C LEU A 752 -7.49 -9.87 -45.37
N SER A 753 -7.98 -8.94 -46.20
CA SER A 753 -9.09 -9.22 -47.13
C SER A 753 -8.77 -10.39 -48.07
N ASN A 754 -7.60 -10.36 -48.72
CA ASN A 754 -7.15 -11.40 -49.63
C ASN A 754 -6.93 -12.72 -48.91
N GLU A 755 -6.25 -12.69 -47.76
CA GLU A 755 -5.96 -13.88 -46.97
C GLU A 755 -7.24 -14.56 -46.48
N LEU A 756 -8.23 -13.81 -45.97
CA LEU A 756 -9.52 -14.35 -45.52
C LEU A 756 -10.39 -14.83 -46.68
N ALA A 757 -10.36 -14.16 -47.83
CA ALA A 757 -11.09 -14.63 -49.02
C ALA A 757 -10.62 -16.03 -49.47
N THR A 758 -9.34 -16.39 -49.29
CA THR A 758 -8.85 -17.74 -49.60
C THR A 758 -9.54 -18.85 -48.80
N TRP A 759 -10.16 -18.54 -47.65
CA TRP A 759 -10.90 -19.48 -46.81
C TRP A 759 -12.36 -19.67 -47.26
N LEU A 760 -12.85 -18.82 -48.17
CA LEU A 760 -14.21 -18.84 -48.73
C LEU A 760 -14.22 -19.46 -50.14
N PRO A 761 -15.31 -20.11 -50.56
CA PRO A 761 -15.52 -20.52 -51.95
C PRO A 761 -15.41 -19.33 -52.93
N PRO A 762 -14.89 -19.52 -54.16
CA PRO A 762 -14.76 -18.43 -55.15
C PRO A 762 -16.08 -17.69 -55.45
N SER A 763 -17.22 -18.38 -55.33
CA SER A 763 -18.56 -17.80 -55.51
C SER A 763 -18.87 -16.68 -54.51
N HIS A 764 -18.26 -16.68 -53.33
CA HIS A 764 -18.49 -15.70 -52.28
C HIS A 764 -17.52 -14.51 -52.34
N HIS A 765 -16.48 -14.56 -53.19
CA HIS A 765 -15.42 -13.55 -53.19
C HIS A 765 -15.92 -12.15 -53.56
N ALA A 766 -16.75 -12.04 -54.61
CA ALA A 766 -17.27 -10.74 -55.06
C ALA A 766 -18.10 -10.04 -53.97
N ASP A 767 -18.99 -10.77 -53.30
CA ASP A 767 -19.82 -10.23 -52.21
C ASP A 767 -19.00 -9.96 -50.93
N PHE A 768 -17.99 -10.79 -50.65
CA PHE A 768 -17.06 -10.58 -49.54
C PHE A 768 -16.26 -9.28 -49.69
N PHE A 769 -15.66 -9.04 -50.85
CA PHE A 769 -14.90 -7.82 -51.10
C PHE A 769 -15.80 -6.57 -51.15
N ALA A 770 -17.04 -6.70 -51.64
CA ALA A 770 -18.00 -5.58 -51.64
C ALA A 770 -18.40 -5.13 -50.23
N LYS A 771 -18.44 -6.06 -49.26
CA LYS A 771 -18.78 -5.80 -47.85
C LYS A 771 -17.54 -5.57 -46.97
N TRP A 772 -16.34 -5.50 -47.56
CA TRP A 772 -15.08 -5.25 -46.88
C TRP A 772 -14.71 -3.75 -46.93
N PRO A 773 -14.16 -3.13 -45.87
CA PRO A 773 -13.81 -3.67 -44.56
C PRO A 773 -15.00 -3.82 -43.59
N PRO A 774 -14.90 -4.74 -42.60
CA PRO A 774 -15.96 -5.00 -41.63
C PRO A 774 -16.20 -3.84 -40.63
N THR A 775 -15.35 -2.82 -40.62
CA THR A 775 -15.34 -1.72 -39.64
C THR A 775 -16.14 -0.48 -40.06
N LYS A 776 -16.85 -0.50 -41.21
CA LYS A 776 -17.83 0.55 -41.53
C LYS A 776 -19.17 0.26 -40.83
N VAL A 777 -19.30 0.74 -39.60
CA VAL A 777 -20.60 1.14 -39.02
C VAL A 777 -20.53 2.63 -38.71
#